data_AF-A0A1M2W3Y2-F1
#
_entry.id   AF-A0A1M2W3Y2-F1
#
_cell.length_a   1.000
_cell.length_b   1.000
_cell.length_c   1.000
_cell.angle_alpha   90.00
_cell.angle_beta   90.00
_cell.angle_gamma   90.00
#
_symmetry.space_group_name_H-M   'P 1'
#
loop_
_entity.id
_entity.type
_entity.pdbx_description
1 polymer ?
#
loop_
_entity_poly.entity_id
_entity_poly.type
_entity_poly.pdbx_seq_one_letter_code
_entity_poly.pdbx_strand_id
1 'polypeptide(L)'
;MDTEDYSPVTSKDTDIATKRADNEGVDWREKLKSDNTFASIRDVKNASAKCVIHDSLHHSSCTDGPVIRSFKDMYPRNHAFARYVLPATESEIKEQEWPGKRHDDKTPPSTTTSASSISSGVASSDEQKSGEEEHETEDESKEPELSDEQRIFINKLLAEMDMVASFKNNPGRPTGELKLLDHDALRQLESRVSIDDQYATLLHYVRSHGAVPQLTWETHTLSVFSDPPEIIAKPKDWTMDALSSGNFKVVEMPITFGCDGNRRKEMNMIKKTSAFHWSAASVSTCVWRGVLVRDVLLACDLQDQPDEERWYLNFAGADEPSEGPYETSIPLMHAMNPANDVMLVFGMNGRILHPDHGYPLRLIIPGYVGGRQVKWLKKIWVTKEPNRSHYHIWDNRVVPSFIDSRDHPYANAFFHHESTACWEQALQSVIVKPAHDECIPLSGKGCLDATYLLEGYAFGGGGDRVERVELSLDDGNTWKYCFRRFTDAPLRHGENYWAWIFWSCEVKVQELIDAYEIIVRAQDSRKNYQPENISWNLMGMMNNAWYRVRHRVVQDEETALPVLQFQHPVAPGNDEGGWMKPPKVEESAPKQNDKLKTFSLEEISKHSTKDDAWLILDNKVYDVTSVLSWHPGGANAILSYAGKATVDVTNEYKGIHDNYANGKRDECLIGMLSDEGIKAMEEDAVRAAKELAKIKAERHGAALQPDVFTLAKLVARKELSSDTRVYTFELPRKKDGSPGVLGLPVGRHVQIAVHFKDQAVLRSYTPTRPVLPSEEDGTFDLLVKT
;
A
#
# COMPACT_ATOMS: atom_id res chain seq x y z
N MET A 1 -47.23 -20.80 42.27
CA MET A 1 -46.96 -21.11 43.68
C MET A 1 -45.72 -20.34 44.05
N ASP A 2 -45.92 -19.49 45.05
CA ASP A 2 -44.97 -19.12 46.10
C ASP A 2 -43.75 -18.28 45.68
N THR A 3 -43.88 -17.02 46.07
CA THR A 3 -42.96 -15.88 45.96
C THR A 3 -41.95 -15.84 47.13
N GLU A 4 -41.22 -14.72 47.22
CA GLU A 4 -40.55 -14.18 48.44
C GLU A 4 -39.10 -14.64 48.74
N ASP A 5 -38.15 -13.74 49.09
CA ASP A 5 -38.13 -12.28 48.87
C ASP A 5 -36.74 -11.59 49.04
N TYR A 6 -36.69 -10.29 48.72
CA TYR A 6 -35.80 -9.19 49.17
C TYR A 6 -34.27 -9.16 48.90
N SER A 7 -33.86 -7.97 48.44
CA SER A 7 -32.49 -7.41 48.24
C SER A 7 -32.08 -6.51 49.46
N PRO A 8 -31.16 -5.49 49.46
CA PRO A 8 -30.30 -4.91 48.41
C PRO A 8 -28.89 -4.32 48.82
N VAL A 9 -28.17 -3.75 47.84
CA VAL A 9 -27.01 -2.77 47.82
C VAL A 9 -25.87 -2.82 48.87
N THR A 10 -24.60 -2.84 48.41
CA THR A 10 -23.60 -1.72 48.52
C THR A 10 -22.26 -2.05 47.81
N SER A 11 -21.39 -1.05 47.60
CA SER A 11 -20.20 -1.09 46.74
C SER A 11 -18.87 -0.91 47.50
N LYS A 12 -17.72 -1.29 46.90
CA LYS A 12 -16.53 -0.43 46.68
C LYS A 12 -15.27 -1.12 46.09
N ASP A 13 -14.64 -0.41 45.14
CA ASP A 13 -13.22 -0.01 45.01
C ASP A 13 -12.04 -1.04 45.09
N THR A 14 -11.41 -1.22 43.91
CA THR A 14 -9.95 -1.13 43.58
C THR A 14 -8.83 -1.82 44.39
N ASP A 15 -8.04 -2.67 43.72
CA ASP A 15 -6.62 -2.47 43.32
C ASP A 15 -6.24 -3.58 42.31
N ILE A 16 -5.50 -3.43 41.20
CA ILE A 16 -4.38 -2.55 40.77
C ILE A 16 -3.02 -2.94 41.36
N ALA A 17 -2.35 -3.90 40.70
CA ALA A 17 -0.90 -4.11 40.80
C ALA A 17 -0.32 -4.47 39.43
N THR A 18 0.67 -3.71 38.97
CA THR A 18 1.22 -3.73 37.61
C THR A 18 2.12 -4.94 37.29
N LYS A 19 2.03 -5.41 36.04
CA LYS A 19 3.19 -5.91 35.28
C LYS A 19 3.23 -5.27 33.90
N ARG A 20 4.39 -4.73 33.53
CA ARG A 20 4.79 -4.36 32.15
C ARG A 20 5.94 -5.28 31.76
N ALA A 21 5.86 -5.87 30.58
CA ALA A 21 6.98 -6.23 29.69
C ALA A 21 6.41 -7.03 28.49
N ASP A 22 6.92 -6.94 27.27
CA ASP A 22 7.58 -5.82 26.58
C ASP A 22 7.33 -6.00 25.07
N ASN A 23 7.47 -4.95 24.27
CA ASN A 23 7.10 -4.96 22.86
C ASN A 23 8.26 -4.46 21.98
N GLU A 24 9.14 -5.36 21.55
CA GLU A 24 10.28 -5.05 20.67
C GLU A 24 9.85 -4.89 19.20
N GLY A 25 9.02 -3.88 18.94
CA GLY A 25 8.79 -3.39 17.59
C GLY A 25 10.04 -2.70 17.05
N VAL A 26 10.40 -2.98 15.79
CA VAL A 26 11.59 -2.39 15.14
C VAL A 26 11.54 -0.87 15.23
N ASP A 27 12.53 -0.31 15.92
CA ASP A 27 12.51 1.07 16.34
C ASP A 27 12.63 2.02 15.12
N TRP A 28 11.90 3.12 15.10
CA TRP A 28 12.09 4.18 14.09
C TRP A 28 13.52 4.76 14.14
N ARG A 29 14.17 4.65 15.30
CA ARG A 29 15.59 4.96 15.53
C ARG A 29 16.53 4.02 14.75
N GLU A 30 16.10 2.81 14.37
CA GLU A 30 16.82 1.88 13.47
C GLU A 30 16.91 2.44 12.04
N LYS A 31 15.80 2.96 11.50
CA LYS A 31 15.78 3.54 10.13
C LYS A 31 16.69 4.77 10.00
N LEU A 32 16.94 5.49 11.09
CA LEU A 32 17.89 6.59 11.15
C LEU A 32 19.35 6.14 11.39
N LYS A 33 19.64 4.83 11.41
CA LYS A 33 21.02 4.29 11.40
C LYS A 33 21.64 4.22 10.00
N SER A 34 20.84 4.36 8.94
CA SER A 34 21.26 4.23 7.53
C SER A 34 21.43 5.58 6.85
N ASP A 35 22.54 5.75 6.13
CA ASP A 35 22.81 6.96 5.36
C ASP A 35 21.98 7.00 4.07
N ASN A 36 21.51 8.19 3.68
CA ASN A 36 20.48 8.40 2.63
C ASN A 36 19.06 7.89 2.98
N THR A 37 18.71 7.88 4.27
CA THR A 37 17.29 7.92 4.70
C THR A 37 16.70 9.31 4.38
N PHE A 38 15.55 9.35 3.73
CA PHE A 38 14.80 10.59 3.47
C PHE A 38 13.60 10.67 4.40
N ALA A 39 13.23 11.89 4.80
CA ALA A 39 12.04 12.17 5.58
C ALA A 39 11.26 13.33 4.95
N SER A 40 9.93 13.29 5.01
CA SER A 40 9.10 14.43 4.61
C SER A 40 8.85 15.34 5.81
N ILE A 41 8.94 16.65 5.61
CA ILE A 41 8.84 17.67 6.66
C ILE A 41 7.73 18.68 6.35
N ARG A 42 6.87 19.00 7.32
CA ARG A 42 5.93 20.13 7.25
C ARG A 42 6.00 21.00 8.51
N ASP A 43 5.57 22.26 8.43
CA ASP A 43 5.38 23.09 9.64
C ASP A 43 4.21 22.54 10.48
N VAL A 44 4.33 22.59 11.80
CA VAL A 44 3.26 22.19 12.72
C VAL A 44 2.33 23.37 12.96
N LYS A 45 1.18 23.38 12.28
CA LYS A 45 0.05 24.26 12.63
C LYS A 45 -0.41 23.99 14.08
N ASN A 46 0.03 24.85 14.99
CA ASN A 46 -0.45 25.01 16.36
C ASN A 46 -0.30 23.82 17.34
N ALA A 47 0.91 23.24 17.43
CA ALA A 47 1.38 22.68 18.71
C ALA A 47 1.89 23.83 19.61
N SER A 48 1.15 24.18 20.66
CA SER A 48 1.48 25.33 21.53
C SER A 48 2.56 24.99 22.58
N ALA A 49 3.81 25.29 22.26
CA ALA A 49 4.94 25.10 23.17
C ALA A 49 4.98 26.14 24.32
N LYS A 50 5.18 25.64 25.55
CA LYS A 50 5.77 26.35 26.70
C LYS A 50 7.06 25.59 27.09
N CYS A 51 8.00 26.11 27.88
CA CYS A 51 7.86 27.09 28.95
C CYS A 51 9.08 28.00 29.10
N VAL A 52 8.86 29.32 29.18
CA VAL A 52 9.50 30.25 30.14
C VAL A 52 11.06 30.37 30.12
N ILE A 53 11.60 31.43 30.72
CA ILE A 53 12.57 31.48 31.85
C ILE A 53 12.04 32.63 32.74
N HIS A 54 12.20 32.58 34.06
CA HIS A 54 11.52 33.50 34.99
C HIS A 54 12.21 34.86 35.14
N ASP A 55 11.38 35.89 35.34
CA ASP A 55 11.58 37.18 36.03
C ASP A 55 12.79 38.07 35.74
N SER A 56 12.51 39.35 35.48
CA SER A 56 12.33 40.30 36.60
C SER A 56 11.88 41.72 36.19
N LEU A 57 11.49 42.51 37.21
CA LEU A 57 11.35 43.98 37.25
C LEU A 57 10.11 44.70 36.64
N HIS A 58 9.30 45.23 37.56
CA HIS A 58 8.65 46.56 37.58
C HIS A 58 7.52 47.00 36.61
N HIS A 59 6.31 47.07 37.22
CA HIS A 59 5.49 48.29 37.40
C HIS A 59 4.47 48.80 36.35
N SER A 60 3.55 49.62 36.90
CA SER A 60 2.61 50.57 36.28
C SER A 60 1.49 50.04 35.37
N SER A 61 0.31 49.91 35.98
CA SER A 61 -0.97 50.50 35.55
C SER A 61 -1.09 51.09 34.13
N CYS A 62 -2.10 50.64 33.39
CA CYS A 62 -3.20 51.51 32.97
C CYS A 62 -4.48 50.70 32.66
N THR A 63 -5.60 51.38 32.44
CA THR A 63 -6.94 50.80 32.21
C THR A 63 -7.33 50.82 30.73
N ASP A 64 -8.27 49.95 30.34
CA ASP A 64 -9.53 50.31 29.62
C ASP A 64 -10.10 49.14 28.78
N GLY A 65 -11.43 49.11 28.64
CA GLY A 65 -12.15 48.33 27.61
C GLY A 65 -12.52 46.87 27.96
N PRO A 66 -13.79 46.46 27.78
CA PRO A 66 -14.22 45.07 27.91
C PRO A 66 -13.89 44.27 26.64
N VAL A 67 -12.64 43.80 26.52
CA VAL A 67 -12.27 42.80 25.49
C VAL A 67 -12.95 41.47 25.81
N ILE A 68 -13.64 40.88 24.83
CA ILE A 68 -14.13 39.49 24.90
C ILE A 68 -12.91 38.57 24.90
N ARG A 69 -12.53 38.08 26.09
CA ARG A 69 -11.34 37.23 26.29
C ARG A 69 -11.60 35.81 25.80
N SER A 70 -10.55 35.17 25.29
CA SER A 70 -10.63 33.77 24.90
C SER A 70 -10.83 32.87 26.13
N PHE A 71 -11.48 31.73 25.95
CA PHE A 71 -11.55 30.69 26.99
C PHE A 71 -10.15 30.28 27.51
N LYS A 72 -9.12 30.35 26.64
CA LYS A 72 -7.71 30.14 27.00
C LYS A 72 -7.17 31.13 28.03
N ASP A 73 -7.69 32.35 28.07
CA ASP A 73 -7.23 33.41 28.98
C ASP A 73 -7.84 33.27 30.40
N MET A 74 -8.97 32.56 30.51
CA MET A 74 -9.67 32.37 31.79
C MET A 74 -9.11 31.22 32.63
N TYR A 75 -8.48 30.20 32.01
CA TYR A 75 -8.01 28.98 32.69
C TYR A 75 -6.50 28.69 32.54
N PRO A 76 -5.59 29.67 32.73
CA PRO A 76 -4.17 29.51 32.42
C PRO A 76 -3.41 28.49 33.29
N ARG A 77 -3.99 28.06 34.43
CA ARG A 77 -3.33 27.14 35.39
C ARG A 77 -3.25 25.70 34.93
N ASN A 78 -4.11 25.25 34.02
CA ASN A 78 -4.13 23.86 33.53
C ASN A 78 -3.00 23.57 32.51
N HIS A 79 -2.16 24.55 32.20
CA HIS A 79 -1.10 24.47 31.20
C HIS A 79 0.23 25.01 31.74
N ALA A 80 0.75 24.39 32.79
CA ALA A 80 2.12 24.56 33.30
C ALA A 80 3.09 23.55 32.64
N PHE A 81 4.37 23.91 32.47
CA PHE A 81 5.39 23.20 31.68
C PHE A 81 6.83 23.48 32.20
N ALA A 82 7.82 22.69 31.74
CA ALA A 82 9.29 22.96 31.69
C ALA A 82 9.92 21.97 30.64
N ARG A 83 11.14 22.04 30.05
CA ARG A 83 12.40 22.83 30.17
C ARG A 83 13.29 22.53 31.40
N TYR A 84 14.61 22.77 31.46
CA TYR A 84 15.62 23.51 30.65
C TYR A 84 16.78 22.54 30.24
N VAL A 85 17.69 22.75 29.27
CA VAL A 85 18.54 23.89 28.81
C VAL A 85 19.65 24.31 29.78
N LEU A 86 20.92 24.19 29.35
CA LEU A 86 22.00 25.18 29.52
C LEU A 86 23.10 24.93 28.46
N PRO A 87 23.91 25.95 28.07
CA PRO A 87 24.97 25.82 27.06
C PRO A 87 26.36 25.58 27.67
N ALA A 88 27.31 25.14 26.83
CA ALA A 88 28.74 25.25 27.06
C ALA A 88 29.42 25.66 25.73
N THR A 89 30.42 26.51 25.80
CA THR A 89 31.20 26.96 24.62
C THR A 89 32.25 25.92 24.23
N GLU A 90 32.67 25.95 22.96
CA GLU A 90 33.68 25.00 22.45
C GLU A 90 35.02 25.10 23.20
N SER A 91 35.33 26.28 23.76
CA SER A 91 36.45 26.54 24.67
C SER A 91 36.36 25.74 25.97
N GLU A 92 35.20 25.73 26.63
CA GLU A 92 35.01 25.02 27.92
C GLU A 92 35.04 23.50 27.77
N ILE A 93 34.74 22.98 26.56
CA ILE A 93 34.84 21.56 26.22
C ILE A 93 36.29 21.15 25.96
N LYS A 94 37.12 22.04 25.37
CA LYS A 94 38.52 21.74 25.00
C LYS A 94 39.46 21.60 26.21
N GLU A 95 39.10 22.13 27.36
CA GLU A 95 39.92 22.09 28.59
C GLU A 95 39.52 21.01 29.60
N GLN A 96 38.44 20.23 29.37
CA GLN A 96 38.12 19.09 30.24
C GLN A 96 39.02 17.87 29.95
N GLU A 97 39.56 17.26 31.01
CA GLU A 97 40.23 15.96 30.93
C GLU A 97 39.26 14.80 31.13
N TRP A 98 39.32 13.81 30.24
CA TRP A 98 38.54 12.56 30.32
C TRP A 98 39.45 11.35 30.02
N PRO A 99 39.18 10.17 30.63
CA PRO A 99 40.06 9.01 30.55
C PRO A 99 40.05 8.38 29.15
N GLY A 100 41.11 8.65 28.39
CA GLY A 100 41.28 8.18 27.00
C GLY A 100 42.29 8.98 26.17
N LYS A 101 42.61 10.20 26.62
CA LYS A 101 43.58 11.13 26.00
C LYS A 101 45.02 10.59 26.03
N ARG A 102 45.39 9.74 25.06
CA ARG A 102 46.79 9.44 24.72
C ARG A 102 47.32 10.47 23.71
N HIS A 103 48.57 10.86 23.89
CA HIS A 103 49.27 11.78 23.00
C HIS A 103 49.98 11.00 21.87
N ASP A 104 49.70 11.36 20.63
CA ASP A 104 50.66 11.20 19.53
C ASP A 104 51.29 12.58 19.28
N ASP A 105 52.58 12.74 19.55
CA ASP A 105 53.25 14.04 19.37
C ASP A 105 54.67 13.93 18.74
N LYS A 106 54.71 14.29 17.44
CA LYS A 106 55.85 14.85 16.68
C LYS A 106 57.07 13.97 16.34
N THR A 107 57.85 14.50 15.39
CA THR A 107 58.87 13.82 14.58
C THR A 107 60.33 14.34 14.89
N PRO A 108 61.36 14.18 14.01
CA PRO A 108 62.77 13.84 14.36
C PRO A 108 63.60 15.04 14.95
N PRO A 109 64.90 14.90 15.39
CA PRO A 109 65.92 13.98 14.84
C PRO A 109 67.08 13.49 15.75
N SER A 110 68.08 12.88 15.07
CA SER A 110 69.53 12.82 15.37
C SER A 110 70.09 11.78 16.37
N THR A 111 70.99 10.91 15.84
CA THR A 111 72.30 10.41 16.40
C THR A 111 72.34 9.84 17.85
N THR A 112 73.04 8.73 18.18
CA THR A 112 74.35 8.25 17.66
C THR A 112 74.69 6.79 18.10
N THR A 113 75.45 6.05 17.27
CA THR A 113 76.42 4.94 17.62
C THR A 113 76.02 3.61 18.30
N SER A 114 76.88 2.60 18.11
CA SER A 114 76.96 1.21 18.67
C SER A 114 75.81 0.25 18.30
N ALA A 115 76.02 -0.95 17.72
CA ALA A 115 76.93 -2.09 18.01
C ALA A 115 76.43 -2.99 19.17
N SER A 116 76.40 -4.34 19.11
CA SER A 116 76.97 -5.30 18.12
C SER A 116 76.42 -6.74 18.24
N SER A 117 76.49 -7.54 17.16
CA SER A 117 76.55 -9.04 17.12
C SER A 117 75.31 -9.82 17.62
N ILE A 118 75.05 -11.12 17.36
CA ILE A 118 75.71 -12.31 16.74
C ILE A 118 74.62 -13.00 15.85
N SER A 119 74.75 -13.53 14.62
CA SER A 119 75.71 -14.34 13.83
C SER A 119 75.25 -15.82 13.59
N SER A 120 75.70 -16.44 12.47
CA SER A 120 75.39 -17.79 11.91
C SER A 120 73.96 -18.02 11.36
N GLY A 121 73.71 -18.80 10.28
CA GLY A 121 74.53 -19.49 9.25
C GLY A 121 73.59 -20.30 8.30
N VAL A 122 73.65 -20.27 6.96
CA VAL A 122 74.64 -20.90 6.02
C VAL A 122 74.66 -22.44 6.17
N ALA A 123 74.51 -23.33 5.16
CA ALA A 123 74.56 -23.31 3.67
C ALA A 123 73.73 -24.54 3.12
N SER A 124 73.58 -24.93 1.83
CA SER A 124 73.82 -24.40 0.45
C SER A 124 73.28 -25.43 -0.61
N SER A 125 73.50 -25.17 -1.92
CA SER A 125 73.84 -26.15 -3.01
C SER A 125 72.84 -27.23 -3.51
N ASP A 126 72.84 -27.67 -4.79
CA ASP A 126 73.22 -27.09 -6.11
C ASP A 126 72.95 -28.09 -7.29
N GLU A 127 73.02 -27.64 -8.56
CA GLU A 127 73.26 -28.44 -9.82
C GLU A 127 72.25 -29.58 -10.23
N GLN A 128 72.24 -30.22 -11.43
CA GLN A 128 72.50 -29.85 -12.85
C GLN A 128 71.83 -30.85 -13.86
N LYS A 129 71.36 -30.33 -15.02
CA LYS A 129 71.38 -30.86 -16.43
C LYS A 129 70.98 -32.30 -16.88
N SER A 130 70.70 -32.37 -18.21
CA SER A 130 70.59 -33.53 -19.15
C SER A 130 69.26 -34.32 -19.15
N GLY A 131 68.80 -34.92 -20.27
CA GLY A 131 69.38 -35.06 -21.62
C GLY A 131 68.33 -35.28 -22.74
N GLU A 132 68.78 -35.66 -23.94
CA GLU A 132 67.98 -35.76 -25.19
C GLU A 132 67.51 -37.20 -25.50
N GLU A 133 66.37 -37.38 -26.21
CA GLU A 133 66.25 -38.08 -27.51
C GLU A 133 64.77 -38.23 -27.97
N GLU A 134 64.54 -38.67 -29.21
CA GLU A 134 63.30 -38.52 -29.99
C GLU A 134 62.43 -39.79 -30.05
N HIS A 135 61.11 -39.63 -30.30
CA HIS A 135 60.36 -40.54 -31.17
C HIS A 135 59.04 -39.93 -31.67
N GLU A 136 58.72 -40.13 -32.95
CA GLU A 136 57.43 -39.77 -33.57
C GLU A 136 56.34 -40.80 -33.25
N THR A 137 55.07 -40.37 -33.07
CA THR A 137 53.93 -40.72 -33.96
C THR A 137 52.61 -40.04 -33.55
N GLU A 138 51.80 -39.72 -34.59
CA GLU A 138 50.33 -39.54 -34.59
C GLU A 138 49.70 -38.31 -33.91
N ASP A 139 48.45 -38.02 -34.33
CA ASP A 139 47.80 -36.71 -34.34
C ASP A 139 46.42 -36.78 -33.69
N GLU A 140 46.17 -35.99 -32.64
CA GLU A 140 44.80 -35.68 -32.21
C GLU A 140 44.68 -34.36 -31.42
N SER A 141 43.81 -33.47 -31.90
CA SER A 141 43.26 -32.31 -31.19
C SER A 141 44.25 -31.32 -30.53
N LYS A 142 44.76 -30.37 -31.33
CA LYS A 142 45.01 -29.02 -30.78
C LYS A 142 43.68 -28.41 -30.37
N GLU A 143 43.60 -27.83 -29.17
CA GLU A 143 42.49 -26.95 -28.82
C GLU A 143 42.44 -25.79 -29.83
N PRO A 144 41.25 -25.40 -30.34
CA PRO A 144 41.15 -24.35 -31.34
C PRO A 144 41.58 -23.01 -30.73
N GLU A 145 42.50 -22.31 -31.40
CA GLU A 145 42.84 -20.93 -31.04
C GLU A 145 41.60 -20.04 -31.20
N LEU A 146 40.95 -19.74 -30.08
CA LEU A 146 39.76 -18.91 -30.00
C LEU A 146 40.02 -17.56 -30.69
N SER A 147 39.20 -17.22 -31.67
CA SER A 147 39.29 -15.92 -32.35
C SER A 147 39.13 -14.77 -31.36
N ASP A 148 39.61 -13.57 -31.69
CA ASP A 148 39.45 -12.41 -30.80
C ASP A 148 37.97 -12.15 -30.48
N GLU A 149 37.05 -12.41 -31.41
CA GLU A 149 35.61 -12.34 -31.18
C GLU A 149 35.11 -13.39 -30.18
N GLN A 150 35.61 -14.64 -30.25
CA GLN A 150 35.28 -15.70 -29.29
C GLN A 150 35.89 -15.42 -27.91
N ARG A 151 37.11 -14.88 -27.84
CA ARG A 151 37.72 -14.39 -26.58
C ARG A 151 36.93 -13.23 -25.98
N ILE A 152 36.48 -12.27 -26.79
CA ILE A 152 35.61 -11.17 -26.35
C ILE A 152 34.27 -11.72 -25.84
N PHE A 153 33.70 -12.73 -26.50
CA PHE A 153 32.46 -13.38 -26.06
C PHE A 153 32.63 -14.11 -24.73
N ILE A 154 33.69 -14.92 -24.56
CA ILE A 154 33.97 -15.63 -23.30
C ILE A 154 34.28 -14.64 -22.16
N ASN A 155 35.04 -13.58 -22.42
CA ASN A 155 35.30 -12.54 -21.43
C ASN A 155 34.03 -11.77 -21.03
N LYS A 156 33.09 -11.55 -21.96
CA LYS A 156 31.76 -11.02 -21.61
C LYS A 156 30.94 -12.00 -20.79
N LEU A 157 30.91 -13.29 -21.16
CA LEU A 157 30.16 -14.32 -20.44
C LEU A 157 30.67 -14.49 -19.01
N LEU A 158 31.99 -14.46 -18.80
CA LEU A 158 32.60 -14.47 -17.47
C LEU A 158 32.27 -13.19 -16.68
N ALA A 159 32.31 -12.01 -17.31
CA ALA A 159 31.91 -10.77 -16.67
C ALA A 159 30.40 -10.73 -16.31
N GLU A 160 29.54 -11.36 -17.11
CA GLU A 160 28.13 -11.57 -16.78
C GLU A 160 27.95 -12.58 -15.63
N MET A 161 28.75 -13.66 -15.59
CA MET A 161 28.73 -14.61 -14.46
C MET A 161 29.21 -13.98 -13.15
N ASP A 162 30.24 -13.12 -13.18
CA ASP A 162 30.68 -12.33 -12.03
C ASP A 162 29.64 -11.25 -11.63
N MET A 163 28.96 -10.63 -12.60
CA MET A 163 27.84 -9.73 -12.34
C MET A 163 26.67 -10.47 -11.66
N VAL A 164 26.33 -11.67 -12.13
CA VAL A 164 25.31 -12.54 -11.52
C VAL A 164 25.72 -12.98 -10.11
N ALA A 165 27.00 -13.27 -9.88
CA ALA A 165 27.53 -13.52 -8.55
C ALA A 165 27.41 -12.29 -7.63
N SER A 166 27.60 -11.07 -8.16
CA SER A 166 27.50 -9.82 -7.41
C SER A 166 26.09 -9.51 -6.90
N PHE A 167 25.04 -9.95 -7.61
CA PHE A 167 23.64 -9.73 -7.21
C PHE A 167 23.25 -10.44 -5.90
N LYS A 168 24.04 -11.41 -5.40
CA LYS A 168 23.82 -11.99 -4.06
C LYS A 168 23.91 -10.99 -2.91
N ASN A 169 24.58 -9.85 -3.10
CA ASN A 169 24.89 -8.89 -2.03
C ASN A 169 24.43 -7.43 -2.30
N ASN A 170 23.57 -7.18 -3.29
CA ASN A 170 23.16 -5.80 -3.62
C ASN A 170 21.67 -5.66 -4.04
N PRO A 171 20.75 -5.39 -3.09
CA PRO A 171 19.36 -5.08 -3.39
C PRO A 171 19.21 -3.63 -3.88
N GLY A 172 19.53 -3.40 -5.16
CA GLY A 172 19.44 -2.08 -5.80
C GLY A 172 18.05 -1.44 -5.68
N ARG A 173 18.01 -0.13 -5.38
CA ARG A 173 16.76 0.65 -5.37
C ARG A 173 16.17 0.75 -6.79
N PRO A 174 14.83 0.68 -6.97
CA PRO A 174 14.19 1.09 -8.21
C PRO A 174 14.49 2.58 -8.51
N THR A 175 14.78 2.89 -9.78
CA THR A 175 15.05 4.25 -10.27
C THR A 175 14.19 4.57 -11.50
N GLY A 176 12.87 4.48 -11.32
CA GLY A 176 11.87 4.86 -12.32
C GLY A 176 10.65 5.48 -11.63
N GLU A 177 9.96 6.38 -12.32
CA GLU A 177 8.69 6.94 -11.86
C GLU A 177 7.57 5.91 -11.97
N LEU A 178 6.61 5.95 -11.04
CA LEU A 178 5.34 5.26 -11.19
C LEU A 178 4.51 6.00 -12.25
N LYS A 179 4.50 5.48 -13.47
CA LYS A 179 3.62 5.96 -14.54
C LYS A 179 2.18 5.45 -14.35
N LEU A 180 1.24 6.19 -14.94
CA LEU A 180 -0.13 5.74 -15.18
C LEU A 180 -0.16 4.55 -16.17
N LEU A 181 -1.30 3.87 -16.27
CA LEU A 181 -1.56 2.86 -17.30
C LEU A 181 -1.66 3.54 -18.68
N ASP A 182 -0.50 3.77 -19.30
CA ASP A 182 -0.35 4.29 -20.65
C ASP A 182 -0.01 3.17 -21.66
N HIS A 183 0.35 3.56 -22.88
CA HIS A 183 0.59 2.64 -23.99
C HIS A 183 1.82 1.70 -23.78
N ASP A 184 2.75 2.02 -22.87
CA ASP A 184 3.84 1.11 -22.48
C ASP A 184 3.34 -0.03 -21.58
N ALA A 185 2.26 0.13 -20.81
CA ALA A 185 1.80 -0.90 -19.88
C ALA A 185 1.38 -2.19 -20.60
N LEU A 186 0.76 -2.08 -21.78
CA LEU A 186 0.52 -3.23 -22.66
C LEU A 186 1.86 -3.90 -23.04
N ARG A 187 2.83 -3.14 -23.56
CA ARG A 187 4.14 -3.68 -24.00
C ARG A 187 4.94 -4.31 -22.86
N GLN A 188 4.89 -3.76 -21.65
CA GLN A 188 5.51 -4.36 -20.47
C GLN A 188 4.86 -5.71 -20.13
N LEU A 189 3.53 -5.80 -20.17
CA LEU A 189 2.79 -7.05 -20.01
C LEU A 189 2.95 -8.04 -21.19
N GLU A 190 3.36 -7.56 -22.37
CA GLU A 190 3.60 -8.40 -23.55
C GLU A 190 5.02 -8.99 -23.62
N SER A 191 6.04 -8.23 -23.21
CA SER A 191 7.37 -8.33 -23.83
C SER A 191 8.31 -9.42 -23.32
N ARG A 192 8.15 -9.93 -22.10
CA ARG A 192 8.63 -11.25 -21.62
C ARG A 192 8.03 -11.62 -20.27
N VAL A 193 7.64 -12.89 -20.13
CA VAL A 193 7.54 -13.55 -18.83
C VAL A 193 8.94 -14.01 -18.40
N SER A 194 9.82 -13.06 -18.03
CA SER A 194 11.19 -13.32 -17.55
C SER A 194 11.30 -13.20 -16.04
N ILE A 195 12.29 -13.89 -15.47
CA ILE A 195 12.64 -13.89 -14.03
C ILE A 195 13.21 -12.54 -13.55
N ASP A 196 13.65 -11.67 -14.46
CA ASP A 196 14.33 -10.42 -14.13
C ASP A 196 13.41 -9.26 -13.72
N ASP A 197 12.12 -9.29 -14.08
CA ASP A 197 11.31 -8.07 -14.08
C ASP A 197 10.84 -7.63 -12.67
N GLN A 198 11.42 -6.52 -12.21
CA GLN A 198 11.09 -5.90 -10.94
C GLN A 198 9.79 -5.09 -11.01
N TYR A 199 9.43 -4.58 -12.18
CA TYR A 199 8.30 -3.67 -12.37
C TYR A 199 6.96 -4.43 -12.37
N ALA A 200 6.90 -5.61 -12.98
CA ALA A 200 5.71 -6.46 -12.97
C ALA A 200 5.23 -6.81 -11.54
N THR A 201 6.16 -6.99 -10.60
CA THR A 201 5.85 -7.24 -9.18
C THR A 201 5.45 -5.96 -8.43
N LEU A 202 6.02 -4.80 -8.79
CA LEU A 202 5.66 -3.50 -8.19
C LEU A 202 4.29 -2.98 -8.65
N LEU A 203 3.79 -3.43 -9.80
CA LEU A 203 2.50 -3.05 -10.37
C LEU A 203 1.36 -4.04 -10.05
N HIS A 204 1.62 -5.16 -9.37
CA HIS A 204 0.59 -6.11 -9.00
C HIS A 204 -0.39 -5.51 -7.99
N TYR A 205 -1.70 -5.55 -8.28
CA TYR A 205 -2.69 -4.85 -7.45
C TYR A 205 -2.67 -5.31 -5.97
N VAL A 206 -2.68 -4.35 -5.04
CA VAL A 206 -2.71 -4.65 -3.59
C VAL A 206 -4.13 -4.48 -3.06
N ARG A 207 -4.64 -5.53 -2.40
CA ARG A 207 -5.78 -5.44 -1.47
C ARG A 207 -5.35 -6.11 -0.16
N SER A 208 -5.47 -5.39 0.94
CA SER A 208 -5.36 -5.90 2.32
C SER A 208 -6.62 -5.49 3.08
N HIS A 209 -7.10 -6.32 4.01
CA HIS A 209 -8.27 -5.99 4.86
C HIS A 209 -7.86 -5.33 6.18
N GLY A 210 -6.66 -5.61 6.68
CA GLY A 210 -6.03 -4.98 7.83
C GLY A 210 -4.57 -4.60 7.56
N ALA A 211 -3.81 -4.38 8.63
CA ALA A 211 -2.37 -4.13 8.55
C ALA A 211 -1.60 -5.36 8.03
N VAL A 212 -0.46 -5.13 7.37
CA VAL A 212 0.42 -6.19 6.86
C VAL A 212 1.21 -6.82 8.03
N PRO A 213 1.09 -8.14 8.29
CA PRO A 213 1.86 -8.81 9.33
C PRO A 213 3.37 -8.76 9.06
N GLN A 214 4.14 -8.51 10.11
CA GLN A 214 5.60 -8.62 10.07
C GLN A 214 5.97 -10.07 10.43
N LEU A 215 6.39 -10.84 9.42
CA LEU A 215 6.72 -12.27 9.52
C LEU A 215 8.14 -12.52 9.00
N THR A 216 8.79 -13.58 9.45
CA THR A 216 10.11 -14.01 8.93
C THR A 216 10.03 -15.43 8.40
N TRP A 217 10.96 -15.81 7.51
CA TRP A 217 10.97 -17.13 6.88
C TRP A 217 11.26 -18.25 7.88
N GLU A 218 12.14 -17.96 8.84
CA GLU A 218 12.71 -18.87 9.82
C GLU A 218 11.74 -19.16 10.98
N THR A 219 10.81 -18.25 11.22
CA THR A 219 9.85 -18.30 12.35
C THR A 219 8.42 -18.63 11.93
N HIS A 220 8.07 -18.48 10.64
CA HIS A 220 6.73 -18.76 10.15
C HIS A 220 6.48 -20.26 9.95
N THR A 221 5.34 -20.73 10.44
CA THR A 221 4.85 -22.10 10.25
C THR A 221 3.43 -22.11 9.71
N LEU A 222 3.12 -23.16 8.92
CA LEU A 222 1.77 -23.49 8.49
C LEU A 222 1.26 -24.69 9.29
N SER A 223 0.23 -24.51 10.10
CA SER A 223 -0.48 -25.59 10.77
C SER A 223 -1.45 -26.30 9.82
N VAL A 224 -1.39 -27.64 9.75
CA VAL A 224 -2.26 -28.50 8.95
C VAL A 224 -2.96 -29.51 9.86
N PHE A 225 -4.29 -29.45 9.96
CA PHE A 225 -5.11 -30.30 10.84
C PHE A 225 -6.55 -30.46 10.34
N SER A 226 -7.43 -31.11 11.11
CA SER A 226 -8.86 -31.23 10.78
C SER A 226 -9.75 -31.18 12.02
N ASP A 227 -11.03 -30.89 11.80
CA ASP A 227 -12.12 -31.07 12.76
C ASP A 227 -13.29 -31.79 12.06
N PRO A 228 -13.56 -33.08 12.37
CA PRO A 228 -12.96 -33.86 13.45
C PRO A 228 -11.53 -34.34 13.14
N PRO A 229 -10.71 -34.67 14.16
CA PRO A 229 -9.26 -34.87 14.03
C PRO A 229 -8.84 -36.15 13.29
N GLU A 230 -9.69 -37.17 13.22
CA GLU A 230 -9.41 -38.43 12.51
C GLU A 230 -9.26 -38.27 10.98
N ILE A 231 -9.70 -37.14 10.43
CA ILE A 231 -9.68 -36.86 8.99
C ILE A 231 -8.27 -36.58 8.47
N ILE A 232 -7.39 -35.98 9.28
CA ILE A 232 -5.96 -35.82 8.98
C ILE A 232 -5.19 -36.56 10.08
N ALA A 233 -4.79 -37.80 9.80
CA ALA A 233 -4.23 -38.71 10.80
C ALA A 233 -2.80 -38.33 11.27
N LYS A 234 -2.12 -37.43 10.54
CA LYS A 234 -0.81 -36.87 10.91
C LYS A 234 -0.84 -35.33 10.84
N PRO A 235 -1.57 -34.66 11.75
CA PRO A 235 -1.61 -33.20 11.80
C PRO A 235 -0.23 -32.65 12.13
N LYS A 236 0.15 -31.53 11.50
CA LYS A 236 1.55 -31.07 11.50
C LYS A 236 1.69 -29.58 11.23
N ASP A 237 2.62 -28.96 11.96
CA ASP A 237 3.18 -27.66 11.61
C ASP A 237 4.35 -27.84 10.63
N TRP A 238 4.31 -27.10 9.51
CA TRP A 238 5.37 -27.08 8.50
C TRP A 238 6.13 -25.75 8.55
N THR A 239 7.45 -25.80 8.66
CA THR A 239 8.31 -24.63 8.46
C THR A 239 8.42 -24.28 6.97
N MET A 240 8.81 -23.05 6.66
CA MET A 240 9.02 -22.61 5.28
C MET A 240 10.01 -23.50 4.52
N ASP A 241 11.14 -23.87 5.14
CA ASP A 241 12.14 -24.77 4.52
C ASP A 241 11.57 -26.16 4.22
N ALA A 242 10.70 -26.69 5.09
CA ALA A 242 10.06 -27.99 4.89
C ALA A 242 9.02 -27.97 3.75
N LEU A 243 8.44 -26.80 3.44
CA LEU A 243 7.57 -26.59 2.28
C LEU A 243 8.37 -26.30 1.00
N SER A 244 9.43 -25.51 1.07
CA SER A 244 10.18 -25.03 -0.11
C SER A 244 11.23 -26.00 -0.64
N SER A 245 11.81 -26.79 0.27
CA SER A 245 13.04 -27.57 0.06
C SER A 245 12.90 -29.02 0.53
N GLY A 246 11.72 -29.41 1.05
CA GLY A 246 11.37 -30.78 1.37
C GLY A 246 10.98 -31.61 0.14
N ASN A 247 10.41 -32.79 0.37
CA ASN A 247 10.09 -33.78 -0.68
C ASN A 247 8.89 -33.42 -1.59
N PHE A 248 8.47 -32.16 -1.62
CA PHE A 248 7.35 -31.70 -2.45
C PHE A 248 7.83 -31.29 -3.85
N LYS A 249 7.03 -31.59 -4.87
CA LYS A 249 7.29 -31.08 -6.22
C LYS A 249 6.95 -29.60 -6.27
N VAL A 250 7.99 -28.76 -6.39
CA VAL A 250 7.84 -27.35 -6.73
C VAL A 250 7.13 -27.20 -8.08
N VAL A 251 6.24 -26.22 -8.13
CA VAL A 251 5.46 -25.79 -9.29
C VAL A 251 5.75 -24.32 -9.53
N GLU A 252 5.89 -23.93 -10.79
CA GLU A 252 6.01 -22.53 -11.19
C GLU A 252 5.17 -22.32 -12.47
N MET A 253 4.21 -21.39 -12.44
CA MET A 253 3.26 -21.17 -13.55
C MET A 253 2.60 -19.78 -13.52
N PRO A 254 2.22 -19.21 -14.68
CA PRO A 254 1.50 -17.94 -14.76
C PRO A 254 0.03 -18.11 -14.34
N ILE A 255 -0.43 -17.28 -13.40
CA ILE A 255 -1.82 -17.29 -12.91
C ILE A 255 -2.34 -15.86 -12.82
N THR A 256 -3.49 -15.62 -13.43
CA THR A 256 -4.28 -14.39 -13.31
C THR A 256 -5.32 -14.55 -12.20
N PHE A 257 -5.48 -13.49 -11.41
CA PHE A 257 -6.70 -13.29 -10.64
C PHE A 257 -6.96 -11.79 -10.46
N GLY A 258 -8.23 -11.45 -10.30
CA GLY A 258 -8.69 -10.12 -9.93
C GLY A 258 -9.39 -10.09 -8.58
N CYS A 259 -9.47 -8.88 -8.01
CA CYS A 259 -10.37 -8.58 -6.92
C CYS A 259 -11.82 -8.79 -7.40
N ASP A 260 -12.65 -9.38 -6.54
CA ASP A 260 -14.10 -9.53 -6.73
C ASP A 260 -14.78 -8.19 -7.07
N GLY A 261 -14.22 -7.08 -6.57
CA GLY A 261 -14.67 -5.72 -6.83
C GLY A 261 -14.11 -5.07 -8.09
N ASN A 262 -13.45 -5.80 -9.00
CA ASN A 262 -12.96 -5.20 -10.25
C ASN A 262 -14.11 -4.52 -11.01
N ARG A 263 -13.84 -3.34 -11.57
CA ARG A 263 -14.86 -2.49 -12.23
C ARG A 263 -16.01 -2.01 -11.32
N ARG A 264 -15.88 -2.04 -9.98
CA ARG A 264 -16.90 -1.47 -9.05
C ARG A 264 -17.20 0.01 -9.30
N LYS A 265 -16.20 0.80 -9.72
CA LYS A 265 -16.36 2.24 -9.99
C LYS A 265 -17.44 2.50 -11.05
N GLU A 266 -17.64 1.58 -12.01
CA GLU A 266 -18.76 1.61 -12.98
C GLU A 266 -20.12 1.37 -12.31
N MET A 267 -20.24 0.35 -11.45
CA MET A 267 -21.48 0.09 -10.68
C MET A 267 -21.89 1.29 -9.83
N ASN A 268 -20.92 1.98 -9.24
CA ASN A 268 -21.15 3.21 -8.47
C ASN A 268 -21.66 4.38 -9.32
N MET A 269 -21.50 4.34 -10.65
CA MET A 269 -22.12 5.31 -11.56
C MET A 269 -23.60 5.02 -11.87
N ILE A 270 -24.14 3.88 -11.40
CA ILE A 270 -25.56 3.55 -11.48
C ILE A 270 -26.21 3.74 -10.10
N LYS A 271 -25.67 3.11 -9.06
CA LYS A 271 -26.11 3.23 -7.66
C LYS A 271 -24.92 2.98 -6.74
N LYS A 272 -24.71 3.84 -5.73
CA LYS A 272 -23.58 3.73 -4.80
C LYS A 272 -23.60 2.40 -4.04
N THR A 273 -22.47 1.70 -4.04
CA THR A 273 -22.23 0.44 -3.30
C THR A 273 -21.41 0.69 -2.03
N SER A 274 -21.18 -0.36 -1.23
CA SER A 274 -20.53 -0.27 0.08
C SER A 274 -18.98 -0.20 0.10
N ALA A 275 -18.30 -0.17 -1.05
CA ALA A 275 -16.86 -0.48 -1.12
C ALA A 275 -16.02 0.29 -2.17
N PHE A 276 -14.70 0.10 -2.09
CA PHE A 276 -13.63 0.80 -2.86
C PHE A 276 -13.86 0.90 -4.38
N HIS A 277 -13.58 2.09 -4.93
CA HIS A 277 -13.79 2.48 -6.33
C HIS A 277 -12.75 1.89 -7.30
N TRP A 278 -12.70 0.57 -7.46
CA TRP A 278 -11.85 -0.04 -8.48
C TRP A 278 -12.34 0.30 -9.90
N SER A 279 -11.45 0.84 -10.73
CA SER A 279 -11.57 0.84 -12.18
C SER A 279 -11.37 -0.58 -12.75
N ALA A 280 -11.11 -0.70 -14.05
CA ALA A 280 -10.83 -1.98 -14.71
C ALA A 280 -9.35 -2.44 -14.56
N ALA A 281 -8.75 -2.27 -13.37
CA ALA A 281 -7.32 -2.52 -13.15
C ALA A 281 -7.02 -3.30 -11.85
N SER A 282 -8.02 -3.77 -11.09
CA SER A 282 -7.77 -4.61 -9.90
C SER A 282 -7.68 -6.09 -10.30
N VAL A 283 -6.82 -6.38 -11.27
CA VAL A 283 -6.49 -7.70 -11.80
C VAL A 283 -5.02 -7.70 -12.22
N SER A 284 -4.32 -8.80 -11.98
CA SER A 284 -2.91 -8.94 -12.35
C SER A 284 -2.56 -10.40 -12.61
N THR A 285 -1.49 -10.59 -13.37
CA THR A 285 -0.95 -11.91 -13.72
C THR A 285 0.51 -11.94 -13.33
N CYS A 286 0.91 -12.98 -12.62
CA CYS A 286 2.30 -13.21 -12.22
C CYS A 286 2.61 -14.69 -12.36
N VAL A 287 3.90 -15.01 -12.45
CA VAL A 287 4.40 -16.38 -12.30
C VAL A 287 4.51 -16.69 -10.82
N TRP A 288 3.77 -17.68 -10.33
CA TRP A 288 3.75 -18.05 -8.92
C TRP A 288 4.50 -19.34 -8.68
N ARG A 289 5.39 -19.34 -7.69
CA ARG A 289 6.24 -20.48 -7.33
C ARG A 289 5.82 -21.03 -5.97
N GLY A 290 5.51 -22.32 -5.92
CA GLY A 290 4.93 -22.96 -4.75
C GLY A 290 4.92 -24.49 -4.81
N VAL A 291 4.13 -25.10 -3.94
CA VAL A 291 3.84 -26.55 -3.89
C VAL A 291 2.33 -26.76 -3.84
N LEU A 292 1.84 -27.93 -4.26
CA LEU A 292 0.39 -28.20 -4.26
C LEU A 292 -0.14 -28.43 -2.84
N VAL A 293 -1.28 -27.79 -2.52
CA VAL A 293 -2.03 -28.01 -1.27
C VAL A 293 -2.41 -29.49 -1.13
N ARG A 294 -2.85 -30.11 -2.23
CA ARG A 294 -3.13 -31.55 -2.34
C ARG A 294 -2.00 -32.42 -1.80
N ASP A 295 -0.76 -32.16 -2.22
CA ASP A 295 0.38 -33.00 -1.89
C ASP A 295 0.78 -32.84 -0.41
N VAL A 296 0.60 -31.64 0.16
CA VAL A 296 0.81 -31.36 1.59
C VAL A 296 -0.25 -32.04 2.46
N LEU A 297 -1.52 -32.05 2.03
CA LEU A 297 -2.61 -32.76 2.73
C LEU A 297 -2.38 -34.29 2.72
N LEU A 298 -1.95 -34.86 1.58
CA LEU A 298 -1.56 -36.27 1.49
C LEU A 298 -0.35 -36.59 2.37
N ALA A 299 0.64 -35.69 2.47
CA ALA A 299 1.78 -35.86 3.38
C ALA A 299 1.40 -35.77 4.87
N CYS A 300 0.25 -35.18 5.19
CA CYS A 300 -0.37 -35.18 6.53
C CYS A 300 -1.36 -36.34 6.75
N ASP A 301 -1.43 -37.31 5.83
CA ASP A 301 -2.29 -38.49 5.94
C ASP A 301 -3.79 -38.11 6.02
N LEU A 302 -4.21 -37.22 5.13
CA LEU A 302 -5.63 -36.96 4.85
C LEU A 302 -6.31 -38.25 4.38
N GLN A 303 -7.34 -38.67 5.11
CA GLN A 303 -8.13 -39.87 4.80
C GLN A 303 -9.11 -39.60 3.64
N ASP A 304 -9.55 -40.65 2.96
CA ASP A 304 -10.62 -40.55 1.96
C ASP A 304 -11.95 -40.12 2.61
N GLN A 305 -12.73 -39.30 1.89
CA GLN A 305 -14.02 -38.79 2.36
C GLN A 305 -15.17 -39.58 1.71
N PRO A 306 -16.34 -39.73 2.39
CA PRO A 306 -17.51 -40.37 1.78
C PRO A 306 -18.01 -39.56 0.57
N ASP A 307 -18.26 -40.19 -0.57
CA ASP A 307 -18.71 -39.51 -1.81
C ASP A 307 -20.03 -38.74 -1.65
N GLU A 308 -20.88 -39.16 -0.71
CA GLU A 308 -22.16 -38.53 -0.35
C GLU A 308 -21.99 -37.27 0.53
N GLU A 309 -20.80 -37.05 1.12
CA GLU A 309 -20.53 -35.95 2.03
C GLU A 309 -19.68 -34.84 1.38
N ARG A 310 -20.14 -33.59 1.51
CA ARG A 310 -19.36 -32.43 1.08
C ARG A 310 -18.49 -31.91 2.23
N TRP A 311 -17.18 -31.92 2.00
CA TRP A 311 -16.18 -31.40 2.93
C TRP A 311 -15.54 -30.11 2.42
N TYR A 312 -15.01 -29.29 3.33
CA TYR A 312 -14.38 -28.01 3.06
C TYR A 312 -12.95 -27.98 3.58
N LEU A 313 -12.09 -27.27 2.85
CA LEU A 313 -10.76 -26.87 3.30
C LEU A 313 -10.79 -25.39 3.64
N ASN A 314 -10.42 -25.07 4.87
CA ASN A 314 -10.38 -23.72 5.45
C ASN A 314 -8.95 -23.18 5.42
N PHE A 315 -8.84 -21.85 5.47
CA PHE A 315 -7.59 -21.10 5.41
C PHE A 315 -7.69 -19.91 6.37
N ALA A 316 -6.62 -19.64 7.13
CA ALA A 316 -6.50 -18.45 7.96
C ALA A 316 -5.17 -17.73 7.70
N GLY A 317 -5.24 -16.42 7.54
CA GLY A 317 -4.07 -15.54 7.51
C GLY A 317 -3.44 -15.37 8.90
N ALA A 318 -2.35 -14.62 8.93
CA ALA A 318 -1.73 -14.10 10.15
C ALA A 318 -2.14 -12.64 10.45
N ASP A 319 -2.99 -12.05 9.60
CA ASP A 319 -3.54 -10.71 9.79
C ASP A 319 -4.82 -10.70 10.62
N GLU A 320 -4.96 -9.67 11.44
CA GLU A 320 -6.14 -9.40 12.27
C GLU A 320 -6.80 -8.08 11.84
N PRO A 321 -7.60 -8.08 10.75
CA PRO A 321 -8.51 -6.98 10.41
C PRO A 321 -9.55 -6.65 11.50
N SER A 322 -10.30 -5.56 11.29
CA SER A 322 -11.24 -5.02 12.29
C SER A 322 -12.37 -5.97 12.73
N GLU A 323 -12.74 -6.93 11.88
CA GLU A 323 -13.81 -7.90 12.15
C GLU A 323 -13.28 -9.29 12.55
N GLY A 324 -12.02 -9.36 13.00
CA GLY A 324 -11.30 -10.58 13.33
C GLY A 324 -10.37 -11.07 12.20
N PRO A 325 -9.74 -12.24 12.35
CA PRO A 325 -8.76 -12.75 11.39
C PRO A 325 -9.33 -12.95 9.98
N TYR A 326 -8.50 -12.81 8.95
CA TYR A 326 -8.92 -13.07 7.58
C TYR A 326 -8.96 -14.59 7.30
N GLU A 327 -10.16 -15.17 7.41
CA GLU A 327 -10.41 -16.59 7.17
C GLU A 327 -11.47 -16.84 6.08
N THR A 328 -11.33 -17.95 5.35
CA THR A 328 -12.30 -18.42 4.36
C THR A 328 -12.15 -19.94 4.16
N SER A 329 -13.04 -20.57 3.40
CA SER A 329 -12.87 -21.95 2.91
C SER A 329 -13.14 -22.07 1.40
N ILE A 330 -12.78 -23.22 0.84
CA ILE A 330 -13.23 -23.75 -0.47
C ILE A 330 -13.65 -25.23 -0.29
N PRO A 331 -14.40 -25.84 -1.23
CA PRO A 331 -14.70 -27.28 -1.16
C PRO A 331 -13.42 -28.13 -1.23
N LEU A 332 -13.26 -29.11 -0.34
CA LEU A 332 -12.06 -29.95 -0.27
C LEU A 332 -11.79 -30.69 -1.58
N MET A 333 -12.86 -31.18 -2.24
CA MET A 333 -12.77 -31.82 -3.56
C MET A 333 -12.13 -30.92 -4.62
N HIS A 334 -12.36 -29.59 -4.55
CA HIS A 334 -11.70 -28.64 -5.46
C HIS A 334 -10.19 -28.55 -5.19
N ALA A 335 -9.76 -28.57 -3.91
CA ALA A 335 -8.35 -28.57 -3.53
C ALA A 335 -7.62 -29.89 -3.84
N MET A 336 -8.35 -31.01 -3.80
CA MET A 336 -7.79 -32.36 -4.01
C MET A 336 -7.78 -32.83 -5.47
N ASN A 337 -8.52 -32.17 -6.37
CA ASN A 337 -8.41 -32.37 -7.80
C ASN A 337 -7.06 -31.83 -8.31
N PRO A 338 -6.14 -32.67 -8.84
CA PRO A 338 -4.85 -32.19 -9.32
C PRO A 338 -4.97 -31.18 -10.46
N ALA A 339 -6.03 -31.25 -11.27
CA ALA A 339 -6.24 -30.34 -12.40
C ALA A 339 -6.51 -28.89 -11.98
N ASN A 340 -6.86 -28.63 -10.72
CA ASN A 340 -7.21 -27.29 -10.23
C ASN A 340 -6.01 -26.49 -9.70
N ASP A 341 -4.80 -27.09 -9.64
CA ASP A 341 -3.54 -26.39 -9.33
C ASP A 341 -3.55 -25.51 -8.05
N VAL A 342 -4.28 -25.90 -7.01
CA VAL A 342 -4.34 -25.15 -5.75
C VAL A 342 -2.99 -25.21 -5.02
N MET A 343 -2.37 -24.06 -4.79
CA MET A 343 -0.95 -23.95 -4.40
C MET A 343 -0.72 -23.19 -3.08
N LEU A 344 0.20 -23.71 -2.29
CA LEU A 344 0.91 -22.98 -1.24
C LEU A 344 2.11 -22.27 -1.90
N VAL A 345 2.07 -20.96 -1.95
CA VAL A 345 2.97 -20.13 -2.75
C VAL A 345 3.86 -19.28 -1.87
N PHE A 346 5.15 -19.27 -2.19
CA PHE A 346 6.19 -18.54 -1.45
C PHE A 346 7.14 -17.76 -2.38
N GLY A 347 6.96 -17.87 -3.70
CA GLY A 347 7.61 -17.02 -4.69
C GLY A 347 6.67 -16.46 -5.77
N MET A 348 7.09 -15.36 -6.37
CA MET A 348 6.36 -14.54 -7.33
C MET A 348 7.37 -13.89 -8.28
N ASN A 349 7.20 -14.07 -9.59
CA ASN A 349 8.07 -13.59 -10.66
C ASN A 349 9.57 -13.84 -10.36
N GLY A 350 9.93 -15.11 -10.12
CA GLY A 350 11.31 -15.54 -9.83
C GLY A 350 11.87 -15.14 -8.46
N ARG A 351 11.14 -14.39 -7.64
CA ARG A 351 11.58 -13.86 -6.33
C ARG A 351 10.75 -14.42 -5.18
N ILE A 352 11.19 -14.22 -3.94
CA ILE A 352 10.35 -14.43 -2.75
C ILE A 352 9.15 -13.47 -2.76
N LEU A 353 8.05 -13.83 -2.08
CA LEU A 353 6.88 -12.96 -1.95
C LEU A 353 7.23 -11.57 -1.36
N HIS A 354 6.46 -10.57 -1.79
CA HIS A 354 6.41 -9.27 -1.11
C HIS A 354 5.50 -9.34 0.13
N PRO A 355 5.74 -8.57 1.21
CA PRO A 355 4.83 -8.47 2.35
C PRO A 355 3.37 -8.21 1.94
N ASP A 356 3.11 -7.23 1.08
CA ASP A 356 1.75 -6.93 0.58
C ASP A 356 1.08 -8.07 -0.21
N HIS A 357 1.87 -8.99 -0.74
CA HIS A 357 1.41 -10.16 -1.50
C HIS A 357 1.44 -11.46 -0.68
N GLY A 358 1.75 -11.38 0.63
CA GLY A 358 1.60 -12.50 1.56
C GLY A 358 2.90 -13.17 2.04
N TYR A 359 4.04 -12.49 2.02
CA TYR A 359 5.30 -13.06 2.55
C TYR A 359 5.16 -13.58 4.01
N PRO A 360 5.73 -14.76 4.35
CA PRO A 360 6.51 -15.65 3.50
C PRO A 360 5.68 -16.68 2.72
N LEU A 361 4.41 -16.87 3.07
CA LEU A 361 3.53 -17.88 2.48
C LEU A 361 2.11 -17.35 2.21
N ARG A 362 1.58 -17.62 1.02
CA ARG A 362 0.17 -17.39 0.68
C ARG A 362 -0.48 -18.64 0.12
N LEU A 363 -1.82 -18.64 0.09
CA LEU A 363 -2.60 -19.47 -0.80
C LEU A 363 -2.73 -18.80 -2.19
N ILE A 364 -2.68 -19.62 -3.24
CA ILE A 364 -3.20 -19.29 -4.57
C ILE A 364 -4.21 -20.38 -4.99
N ILE A 365 -5.35 -19.95 -5.52
CA ILE A 365 -6.39 -20.82 -6.09
C ILE A 365 -6.63 -20.35 -7.54
N PRO A 366 -6.12 -21.05 -8.56
CA PRO A 366 -6.30 -20.67 -9.96
C PRO A 366 -7.78 -20.56 -10.35
N GLY A 367 -8.10 -19.59 -11.20
CA GLY A 367 -9.48 -19.33 -11.65
C GLY A 367 -10.46 -18.81 -10.58
N TYR A 368 -10.07 -18.70 -9.30
CA TYR A 368 -10.92 -18.20 -8.21
C TYR A 368 -10.73 -16.70 -7.96
N VAL A 369 -11.74 -16.09 -7.32
CA VAL A 369 -11.75 -14.68 -6.93
C VAL A 369 -10.66 -14.36 -5.90
N GLY A 370 -10.12 -13.14 -5.95
CA GLY A 370 -9.03 -12.70 -5.07
C GLY A 370 -9.33 -12.85 -3.58
N GLY A 371 -10.59 -12.70 -3.17
CA GLY A 371 -11.05 -12.91 -1.78
C GLY A 371 -11.04 -14.36 -1.28
N ARG A 372 -10.65 -15.35 -2.09
CA ARG A 372 -10.37 -16.71 -1.60
C ARG A 372 -8.87 -16.96 -1.39
N GLN A 373 -8.00 -16.11 -1.92
CA GLN A 373 -6.56 -16.37 -2.04
C GLN A 373 -5.77 -15.79 -0.85
N VAL A 374 -6.04 -16.34 0.33
CA VAL A 374 -5.53 -15.88 1.64
C VAL A 374 -4.01 -15.64 1.65
N LYS A 375 -3.61 -14.47 2.14
CA LYS A 375 -2.21 -14.04 2.31
C LYS A 375 -1.71 -14.37 3.72
N TRP A 376 -0.39 -14.41 3.93
CA TRP A 376 0.22 -14.59 5.25
C TRP A 376 -0.25 -15.90 5.93
N LEU A 377 -0.43 -16.95 5.14
CA LEU A 377 -1.19 -18.14 5.46
C LEU A 377 -0.56 -18.91 6.64
N LYS A 378 -1.32 -19.02 7.74
CA LYS A 378 -0.86 -19.54 9.03
C LYS A 378 -1.51 -20.89 9.38
N LYS A 379 -2.72 -21.15 8.89
CA LYS A 379 -3.43 -22.42 9.09
C LYS A 379 -4.14 -22.88 7.82
N ILE A 380 -4.21 -24.19 7.62
CA ILE A 380 -5.23 -24.84 6.80
C ILE A 380 -5.86 -26.01 7.56
N TRP A 381 -7.19 -26.17 7.46
CA TRP A 381 -7.87 -27.28 8.15
C TRP A 381 -9.14 -27.76 7.46
N VAL A 382 -9.42 -29.06 7.59
CA VAL A 382 -10.57 -29.72 6.96
C VAL A 382 -11.76 -29.79 7.92
N THR A 383 -12.97 -29.50 7.43
CA THR A 383 -14.25 -29.54 8.17
C THR A 383 -15.42 -30.01 7.30
N LYS A 384 -16.51 -30.49 7.91
CA LYS A 384 -17.78 -30.78 7.20
C LYS A 384 -18.54 -29.51 6.79
N GLU A 385 -18.48 -28.46 7.59
CA GLU A 385 -19.15 -27.18 7.34
C GLU A 385 -18.18 -26.15 6.71
N PRO A 386 -18.65 -25.17 5.91
CA PRO A 386 -17.81 -24.08 5.42
C PRO A 386 -17.40 -23.12 6.55
N ASN A 387 -16.40 -22.27 6.29
CA ASN A 387 -15.93 -21.28 7.26
C ASN A 387 -17.05 -20.28 7.62
N ARG A 388 -17.08 -19.80 8.88
CA ARG A 388 -18.15 -18.92 9.40
C ARG A 388 -17.62 -17.58 9.94
N SER A 389 -16.41 -17.19 9.55
CA SER A 389 -15.82 -15.87 9.88
C SER A 389 -16.64 -14.72 9.30
N HIS A 390 -16.41 -13.49 9.79
CA HIS A 390 -17.04 -12.30 9.22
C HIS A 390 -16.78 -12.21 7.72
N TYR A 391 -15.52 -12.37 7.27
CA TYR A 391 -15.15 -12.17 5.87
C TYR A 391 -15.62 -13.29 4.93
N HIS A 392 -15.86 -14.50 5.42
CA HIS A 392 -16.49 -15.55 4.60
C HIS A 392 -17.99 -15.32 4.39
N ILE A 393 -18.68 -14.68 5.35
CA ILE A 393 -20.13 -14.47 5.34
C ILE A 393 -20.51 -13.09 4.76
N TRP A 394 -19.93 -12.00 5.26
CA TRP A 394 -20.37 -10.62 5.00
C TRP A 394 -19.54 -9.84 3.97
N ASP A 395 -18.47 -10.45 3.44
CA ASP A 395 -17.68 -9.95 2.30
C ASP A 395 -17.60 -11.04 1.20
N ASN A 396 -17.11 -10.68 0.02
CA ASN A 396 -16.88 -11.60 -1.10
C ASN A 396 -18.14 -12.37 -1.55
N ARG A 397 -19.28 -11.64 -1.67
CA ARG A 397 -20.59 -12.16 -2.11
C ARG A 397 -21.33 -11.24 -3.07
N VAL A 398 -22.05 -11.83 -4.03
CA VAL A 398 -23.06 -11.19 -4.88
C VAL A 398 -24.45 -11.54 -4.34
N VAL A 399 -25.03 -10.64 -3.56
CA VAL A 399 -26.45 -10.72 -3.12
C VAL A 399 -27.39 -10.19 -4.21
N PRO A 400 -28.67 -10.62 -4.26
CA PRO A 400 -29.64 -10.11 -5.23
C PRO A 400 -29.78 -8.59 -5.21
N SER A 401 -30.05 -7.97 -6.36
CA SER A 401 -30.05 -6.51 -6.55
C SER A 401 -31.09 -5.73 -5.72
N PHE A 402 -32.12 -6.41 -5.19
CA PHE A 402 -33.10 -5.82 -4.27
C PHE A 402 -32.60 -5.76 -2.81
N ILE A 403 -31.51 -6.45 -2.46
CA ILE A 403 -30.80 -6.27 -1.19
C ILE A 403 -29.91 -5.04 -1.34
N ASP A 404 -30.33 -3.90 -0.78
CA ASP A 404 -29.59 -2.63 -0.92
C ASP A 404 -29.08 -2.00 0.38
N SER A 405 -29.26 -2.68 1.51
CA SER A 405 -28.46 -2.48 2.73
C SER A 405 -28.18 -3.82 3.41
N ARG A 406 -27.27 -3.84 4.39
CA ARG A 406 -27.03 -5.02 5.25
C ARG A 406 -28.18 -5.24 6.25
N ASP A 407 -28.97 -4.20 6.52
CA ASP A 407 -30.13 -4.19 7.43
C ASP A 407 -31.43 -4.64 6.73
N HIS A 408 -31.40 -4.83 5.41
CA HIS A 408 -32.55 -5.32 4.66
C HIS A 408 -33.01 -6.68 5.22
N PRO A 409 -34.31 -6.94 5.47
CA PRO A 409 -34.77 -8.11 6.24
C PRO A 409 -34.27 -9.49 5.78
N TYR A 410 -34.01 -9.65 4.46
CA TYR A 410 -33.47 -10.89 3.89
C TYR A 410 -31.94 -10.92 3.74
N ALA A 411 -31.23 -9.83 4.03
CA ALA A 411 -29.78 -9.72 3.83
C ALA A 411 -29.02 -10.82 4.58
N ASN A 412 -29.32 -11.03 5.87
CA ASN A 412 -28.69 -12.08 6.67
C ASN A 412 -28.83 -13.48 6.03
N ALA A 413 -29.99 -13.81 5.47
CA ALA A 413 -30.21 -15.08 4.78
C ALA A 413 -29.36 -15.18 3.50
N PHE A 414 -29.34 -14.14 2.67
CA PHE A 414 -28.55 -14.13 1.43
C PHE A 414 -27.03 -14.09 1.67
N PHE A 415 -26.54 -13.43 2.72
CA PHE A 415 -25.12 -13.46 3.09
C PHE A 415 -24.68 -14.82 3.68
N HIS A 416 -25.59 -15.61 4.26
CA HIS A 416 -25.27 -16.97 4.70
C HIS A 416 -25.45 -18.05 3.61
N HIS A 417 -26.31 -17.83 2.60
CA HIS A 417 -26.58 -18.83 1.56
C HIS A 417 -25.40 -19.00 0.58
N GLU A 418 -24.89 -20.21 0.39
CA GLU A 418 -23.65 -20.45 -0.37
C GLU A 418 -23.71 -19.97 -1.84
N SER A 419 -24.89 -19.99 -2.48
CA SER A 419 -25.05 -19.56 -3.88
C SER A 419 -24.78 -18.08 -4.15
N THR A 420 -24.60 -17.25 -3.11
CA THR A 420 -24.19 -15.84 -3.25
C THR A 420 -22.69 -15.64 -3.10
N ALA A 421 -21.95 -16.65 -2.64
CA ALA A 421 -20.51 -16.55 -2.43
C ALA A 421 -19.76 -16.44 -3.77
N CYS A 422 -18.84 -15.48 -3.87
CA CYS A 422 -17.93 -15.38 -5.00
C CYS A 422 -16.93 -16.55 -4.95
N TRP A 423 -16.90 -17.38 -6.00
CA TRP A 423 -16.03 -18.57 -6.11
C TRP A 423 -15.06 -18.41 -7.28
N GLU A 424 -15.49 -18.81 -8.48
CA GLU A 424 -14.75 -18.62 -9.73
C GLU A 424 -14.85 -17.16 -10.22
N GLN A 425 -13.83 -16.69 -10.94
CA GLN A 425 -13.86 -15.39 -11.62
C GLN A 425 -14.96 -15.37 -12.70
N ALA A 426 -15.66 -14.25 -12.84
CA ALA A 426 -16.52 -14.05 -14.00
C ALA A 426 -15.69 -13.86 -15.28
N LEU A 427 -16.20 -14.32 -16.43
CA LEU A 427 -15.61 -14.00 -17.74
C LEU A 427 -15.63 -12.48 -17.96
N GLN A 428 -14.47 -11.91 -18.30
CA GLN A 428 -14.22 -10.47 -18.45
C GLN A 428 -13.47 -10.19 -19.76
N SER A 429 -13.76 -9.04 -20.36
CA SER A 429 -12.91 -8.37 -21.34
C SER A 429 -12.98 -6.87 -21.16
N VAL A 430 -11.85 -6.19 -21.41
CA VAL A 430 -11.66 -4.77 -21.14
C VAL A 430 -10.83 -4.16 -22.28
N ILE A 431 -11.24 -2.98 -22.74
CA ILE A 431 -10.48 -2.15 -23.68
C ILE A 431 -9.44 -1.37 -22.87
N VAL A 432 -8.17 -1.49 -23.26
CA VAL A 432 -7.05 -0.74 -22.66
C VAL A 432 -6.55 0.34 -23.61
N LYS A 433 -6.75 0.14 -24.93
CA LYS A 433 -6.40 1.07 -26.00
C LYS A 433 -7.59 1.27 -26.95
N PRO A 434 -7.98 2.51 -27.28
CA PRO A 434 -7.38 3.78 -26.86
C PRO A 434 -7.48 4.00 -25.36
N ALA A 435 -6.49 4.70 -24.81
CA ALA A 435 -6.41 5.02 -23.38
C ALA A 435 -7.34 6.18 -22.99
N HIS A 436 -7.45 6.46 -21.68
CA HIS A 436 -8.27 7.55 -21.18
C HIS A 436 -7.73 8.91 -21.61
N ASP A 437 -8.59 9.71 -22.25
CA ASP A 437 -8.27 10.98 -22.90
C ASP A 437 -7.16 10.91 -23.99
N GLU A 438 -6.87 9.72 -24.53
CA GLU A 438 -6.07 9.59 -25.75
C GLU A 438 -6.76 10.30 -26.92
N CYS A 439 -5.99 11.04 -27.72
CA CYS A 439 -6.47 11.84 -28.84
C CYS A 439 -5.89 11.33 -30.17
N ILE A 440 -6.75 10.91 -31.12
CA ILE A 440 -6.34 10.62 -32.50
C ILE A 440 -6.53 11.88 -33.36
N PRO A 441 -5.50 12.40 -34.06
CA PRO A 441 -5.65 13.53 -34.98
C PRO A 441 -6.57 13.24 -36.17
N LEU A 442 -7.57 14.10 -36.36
CA LEU A 442 -8.48 14.04 -37.53
C LEU A 442 -8.00 14.91 -38.70
N SER A 443 -6.83 15.52 -38.59
CA SER A 443 -6.19 16.35 -39.60
C SER A 443 -5.06 15.62 -40.32
N GLY A 444 -4.99 15.76 -41.66
CA GLY A 444 -3.92 15.19 -42.48
C GLY A 444 -4.47 14.45 -43.70
N LYS A 445 -3.65 14.27 -44.74
CA LYS A 445 -4.09 13.57 -45.96
C LYS A 445 -4.16 12.06 -45.71
N GLY A 446 -5.38 11.51 -45.68
CA GLY A 446 -5.62 10.08 -45.47
C GLY A 446 -5.86 9.67 -44.01
N CYS A 447 -6.05 10.63 -43.08
CA CYS A 447 -6.33 10.34 -41.67
C CYS A 447 -7.53 9.39 -41.47
N LEU A 448 -8.61 9.55 -42.25
CA LEU A 448 -9.84 8.75 -42.16
C LEU A 448 -9.64 7.29 -42.63
N ASP A 449 -8.77 7.09 -43.62
CA ASP A 449 -8.42 5.76 -44.15
C ASP A 449 -7.34 5.04 -43.33
N ALA A 450 -6.68 5.74 -42.39
CA ALA A 450 -5.69 5.14 -41.51
C ALA A 450 -6.32 4.08 -40.59
N THR A 451 -5.56 3.03 -40.30
CA THR A 451 -5.93 1.98 -39.36
C THR A 451 -5.48 2.32 -37.95
N TYR A 452 -6.37 2.17 -36.99
CA TYR A 452 -6.06 2.19 -35.57
C TYR A 452 -6.20 0.77 -34.99
N LEU A 453 -5.25 0.36 -34.16
CA LEU A 453 -5.24 -0.93 -33.49
C LEU A 453 -5.88 -0.79 -32.11
N LEU A 454 -7.09 -1.31 -31.93
CA LEU A 454 -7.75 -1.43 -30.63
C LEU A 454 -7.13 -2.60 -29.89
N GLU A 455 -6.80 -2.44 -28.60
CA GLU A 455 -6.08 -3.45 -27.80
C GLU A 455 -6.64 -3.54 -26.38
N GLY A 456 -6.51 -4.72 -25.78
CA GLY A 456 -6.98 -4.96 -24.41
C GLY A 456 -6.66 -6.37 -23.90
N TYR A 457 -7.30 -6.75 -22.80
CA TYR A 457 -7.17 -8.08 -22.19
C TYR A 457 -8.53 -8.76 -21.97
N ALA A 458 -8.50 -10.08 -21.79
CA ALA A 458 -9.66 -10.88 -21.36
C ALA A 458 -9.23 -12.05 -20.45
N PHE A 459 -10.05 -12.42 -19.47
CA PHE A 459 -9.81 -13.53 -18.55
C PHE A 459 -11.12 -14.14 -18.04
N GLY A 460 -11.07 -15.32 -17.43
CA GLY A 460 -12.23 -15.99 -16.84
C GLY A 460 -11.85 -16.84 -15.62
N GLY A 461 -12.85 -17.50 -15.03
CA GLY A 461 -12.69 -18.45 -13.94
C GLY A 461 -12.70 -19.90 -14.42
N GLY A 462 -12.70 -20.84 -13.47
CA GLY A 462 -12.94 -22.27 -13.75
C GLY A 462 -11.92 -22.99 -14.63
N GLY A 463 -10.87 -22.31 -15.11
CA GLY A 463 -9.92 -22.81 -16.10
C GLY A 463 -10.40 -22.69 -17.56
N ASP A 464 -11.55 -22.07 -17.80
CA ASP A 464 -12.13 -22.03 -19.14
C ASP A 464 -11.36 -21.12 -20.10
N ARG A 465 -10.98 -21.67 -21.27
CA ARG A 465 -10.30 -20.90 -22.31
C ARG A 465 -11.18 -19.76 -22.81
N VAL A 466 -10.63 -18.55 -22.91
CA VAL A 466 -11.29 -17.44 -23.63
C VAL A 466 -11.29 -17.77 -25.13
N GLU A 467 -12.40 -18.34 -25.60
CA GLU A 467 -12.54 -18.98 -26.90
C GLU A 467 -12.78 -18.00 -28.04
N ARG A 468 -13.26 -16.78 -27.73
CA ARG A 468 -13.39 -15.66 -28.66
C ARG A 468 -13.41 -14.33 -27.89
N VAL A 469 -12.92 -13.27 -28.53
CA VAL A 469 -13.18 -11.89 -28.13
C VAL A 469 -13.72 -11.17 -29.37
N GLU A 470 -14.72 -10.32 -29.19
CA GLU A 470 -15.43 -9.64 -30.25
C GLU A 470 -15.59 -8.15 -29.94
N LEU A 471 -15.56 -7.34 -31.00
CA LEU A 471 -15.66 -5.89 -30.91
C LEU A 471 -16.77 -5.34 -31.81
N SER A 472 -17.66 -4.54 -31.24
CA SER A 472 -18.76 -3.85 -31.92
C SER A 472 -18.47 -2.36 -32.03
N LEU A 473 -18.92 -1.75 -33.13
CA LEU A 473 -18.92 -0.29 -33.36
C LEU A 473 -20.34 0.28 -33.60
N ASP A 474 -21.37 -0.56 -33.53
CA ASP A 474 -22.75 -0.27 -33.95
C ASP A 474 -23.79 -0.66 -32.87
N ASP A 475 -23.45 -0.45 -31.59
CA ASP A 475 -24.24 -0.82 -30.41
C ASP A 475 -24.65 -2.31 -30.35
N GLY A 476 -23.72 -3.18 -30.75
CA GLY A 476 -23.84 -4.63 -30.62
C GLY A 476 -24.61 -5.33 -31.74
N ASN A 477 -24.93 -4.63 -32.84
CA ASN A 477 -25.63 -5.21 -33.98
C ASN A 477 -24.71 -6.10 -34.84
N THR A 478 -23.44 -5.71 -35.03
CA THR A 478 -22.42 -6.51 -35.70
C THR A 478 -21.12 -6.59 -34.89
N TRP A 479 -20.34 -7.64 -35.13
CA TRP A 479 -19.21 -8.00 -34.29
C TRP A 479 -17.99 -8.37 -35.14
N LYS A 480 -16.95 -7.54 -35.05
CA LYS A 480 -15.61 -7.83 -35.56
C LYS A 480 -14.94 -8.85 -34.65
N TYR A 481 -14.19 -9.78 -35.22
CA TYR A 481 -13.42 -10.77 -34.48
C TYR A 481 -12.06 -10.18 -34.05
N CYS A 482 -11.71 -10.29 -32.78
CA CYS A 482 -10.40 -9.87 -32.28
C CYS A 482 -9.38 -11.02 -32.38
N PHE A 483 -8.18 -10.70 -32.82
CA PHE A 483 -7.02 -11.57 -32.65
C PHE A 483 -6.67 -11.68 -31.16
N ARG A 484 -6.05 -12.79 -30.75
CA ARG A 484 -5.85 -13.15 -29.35
C ARG A 484 -4.46 -13.75 -29.15
N ARG A 485 -3.71 -13.22 -28.18
CA ARG A 485 -2.39 -13.68 -27.77
C ARG A 485 -2.48 -14.31 -26.38
N PHE A 486 -2.16 -15.59 -26.30
CA PHE A 486 -2.07 -16.36 -25.06
C PHE A 486 -0.66 -16.19 -24.47
N THR A 487 -0.46 -16.57 -23.20
CA THR A 487 0.89 -16.77 -22.66
C THR A 487 1.57 -17.96 -23.33
N ASP A 488 2.89 -17.92 -23.45
CA ASP A 488 3.67 -19.09 -23.85
C ASP A 488 3.48 -20.24 -22.84
N ALA A 489 3.36 -21.48 -23.33
CA ALA A 489 3.03 -22.67 -22.54
C ALA A 489 1.87 -22.45 -21.53
N PRO A 490 0.64 -22.13 -21.98
CA PRO A 490 -0.47 -21.68 -21.13
C PRO A 490 -1.13 -22.81 -20.32
N LEU A 491 -0.65 -24.05 -20.43
CA LEU A 491 -1.19 -25.25 -19.79
C LEU A 491 -0.08 -25.96 -19.00
N ARG A 492 -0.33 -26.26 -17.72
CA ARG A 492 0.53 -27.13 -16.91
C ARG A 492 0.20 -28.61 -17.13
N HIS A 493 -1.08 -28.95 -17.04
CA HIS A 493 -1.66 -30.26 -17.35
C HIS A 493 -3.17 -30.12 -17.54
N GLY A 494 -3.81 -31.08 -18.21
CA GLY A 494 -5.23 -30.97 -18.56
C GLY A 494 -5.51 -29.84 -19.56
N GLU A 495 -6.70 -29.25 -19.49
CA GLU A 495 -7.19 -28.24 -20.44
C GLU A 495 -7.42 -26.86 -19.79
N ASN A 496 -6.95 -26.66 -18.55
CA ASN A 496 -7.25 -25.48 -17.75
C ASN A 496 -6.30 -24.29 -18.04
N TYR A 497 -6.89 -23.17 -18.46
CA TYR A 497 -6.18 -21.92 -18.76
C TYR A 497 -6.24 -20.96 -17.57
N TRP A 498 -5.10 -20.76 -16.91
CA TRP A 498 -5.01 -19.94 -15.69
C TRP A 498 -4.55 -18.50 -15.90
N ALA A 499 -4.04 -18.19 -17.09
CA ALA A 499 -3.59 -16.85 -17.46
C ALA A 499 -4.58 -16.15 -18.38
N TRP A 500 -4.64 -14.81 -18.28
CA TRP A 500 -5.34 -13.95 -19.21
C TRP A 500 -4.80 -14.07 -20.64
N ILE A 501 -5.60 -13.60 -21.58
CA ILE A 501 -5.16 -13.31 -22.94
C ILE A 501 -5.11 -11.80 -23.17
N PHE A 502 -4.24 -11.39 -24.08
CA PHE A 502 -4.34 -10.08 -24.73
C PHE A 502 -5.10 -10.24 -26.04
N TRP A 503 -5.80 -9.20 -26.46
CA TRP A 503 -6.56 -9.19 -27.71
C TRP A 503 -6.35 -7.89 -28.46
N SER A 504 -6.47 -7.94 -29.79
CA SER A 504 -6.39 -6.77 -30.65
C SER A 504 -7.31 -6.85 -31.87
N CYS A 505 -7.71 -5.70 -32.39
CA CYS A 505 -8.56 -5.56 -33.57
C CYS A 505 -8.20 -4.29 -34.35
N GLU A 506 -7.90 -4.41 -35.65
CA GLU A 506 -7.69 -3.26 -36.52
C GLU A 506 -9.03 -2.72 -37.04
N VAL A 507 -9.20 -1.40 -36.98
CA VAL A 507 -10.36 -0.67 -37.48
C VAL A 507 -9.88 0.59 -38.20
N LYS A 508 -10.66 1.12 -39.15
CA LYS A 508 -10.35 2.45 -39.71
C LYS A 508 -10.70 3.56 -38.71
N VAL A 509 -9.95 4.66 -38.77
CA VAL A 509 -10.30 5.90 -38.06
C VAL A 509 -11.68 6.41 -38.48
N GLN A 510 -12.08 6.25 -39.76
CA GLN A 510 -13.45 6.53 -40.21
C GLN A 510 -14.50 5.68 -39.47
N GLU A 511 -14.27 4.36 -39.33
CA GLU A 511 -15.19 3.48 -38.59
C GLU A 511 -15.29 3.85 -37.10
N LEU A 512 -14.20 4.38 -36.51
CA LEU A 512 -14.24 4.93 -35.16
C LEU A 512 -15.06 6.21 -35.09
N ILE A 513 -14.92 7.14 -36.02
CA ILE A 513 -15.71 8.40 -36.04
C ILE A 513 -17.21 8.11 -36.20
N ASP A 514 -17.57 7.17 -37.08
CA ASP A 514 -18.96 6.80 -37.34
C ASP A 514 -19.60 5.99 -36.20
N ALA A 515 -18.79 5.33 -35.36
CA ALA A 515 -19.26 4.63 -34.16
C ALA A 515 -19.76 5.62 -33.09
N TYR A 516 -20.87 5.29 -32.42
CA TYR A 516 -21.25 5.99 -31.18
C TYR A 516 -20.36 5.57 -30.00
N GLU A 517 -19.99 4.29 -29.95
CA GLU A 517 -19.12 3.72 -28.93
C GLU A 517 -18.47 2.41 -29.40
N ILE A 518 -17.33 2.08 -28.80
CA ILE A 518 -16.57 0.86 -28.99
C ILE A 518 -16.96 -0.12 -27.88
N ILE A 519 -17.47 -1.29 -28.24
CA ILE A 519 -17.95 -2.30 -27.29
C ILE A 519 -17.12 -3.57 -27.42
N VAL A 520 -16.60 -4.13 -26.32
CA VAL A 520 -15.97 -5.46 -26.32
C VAL A 520 -16.73 -6.47 -25.44
N ARG A 521 -16.77 -7.73 -25.92
CA ARG A 521 -17.18 -8.90 -25.13
C ARG A 521 -16.28 -10.10 -25.41
N ALA A 522 -16.12 -10.96 -24.41
CA ALA A 522 -15.52 -12.28 -24.55
C ALA A 522 -16.59 -13.38 -24.61
N GLN A 523 -16.19 -14.54 -25.14
CA GLN A 523 -16.87 -15.83 -25.00
C GLN A 523 -15.88 -16.89 -24.48
N ASP A 524 -16.34 -17.76 -23.58
CA ASP A 524 -15.55 -18.88 -23.04
C ASP A 524 -15.68 -20.19 -23.86
N SER A 525 -14.92 -21.22 -23.45
CA SER A 525 -14.97 -22.58 -23.99
C SER A 525 -16.38 -23.18 -23.91
N ARG A 526 -17.10 -22.94 -22.81
CA ARG A 526 -18.48 -23.38 -22.51
C ARG A 526 -19.56 -22.62 -23.29
N LYS A 527 -19.16 -21.61 -24.08
CA LYS A 527 -19.98 -20.73 -24.94
C LYS A 527 -20.77 -19.64 -24.21
N ASN A 528 -20.53 -19.39 -22.93
CA ASN A 528 -21.09 -18.24 -22.23
C ASN A 528 -20.47 -16.94 -22.77
N TYR A 529 -21.26 -15.88 -22.82
CA TYR A 529 -20.78 -14.51 -23.06
C TYR A 529 -20.95 -13.67 -21.80
N GLN A 530 -20.23 -12.54 -21.75
CA GLN A 530 -20.56 -11.44 -20.85
C GLN A 530 -21.98 -10.90 -21.09
N PRO A 531 -22.71 -10.48 -20.04
CA PRO A 531 -24.01 -9.82 -20.20
C PRO A 531 -23.84 -8.42 -20.80
N GLU A 532 -24.85 -7.92 -21.48
CA GLU A 532 -24.82 -6.57 -22.06
C GLU A 532 -24.82 -5.45 -21.00
N ASN A 533 -25.58 -5.66 -19.92
CA ASN A 533 -25.95 -4.63 -18.95
C ASN A 533 -25.43 -4.95 -17.54
N ILE A 534 -25.03 -3.90 -16.80
CA ILE A 534 -24.48 -4.03 -15.44
C ILE A 534 -25.56 -4.50 -14.46
N SER A 535 -25.35 -5.68 -13.87
CA SER A 535 -26.23 -6.25 -12.85
C SER A 535 -25.80 -5.81 -11.44
N TRP A 536 -26.31 -4.67 -10.99
CA TRP A 536 -25.94 -4.06 -9.70
C TRP A 536 -26.18 -4.98 -8.48
N ASN A 537 -25.27 -4.94 -7.52
CA ASN A 537 -25.40 -5.60 -6.21
C ASN A 537 -24.73 -4.75 -5.11
N LEU A 538 -25.18 -4.92 -3.85
CA LEU A 538 -24.76 -4.11 -2.70
C LEU A 538 -23.23 -4.02 -2.50
N MET A 539 -22.51 -5.11 -2.72
CA MET A 539 -21.05 -5.19 -2.53
C MET A 539 -20.26 -4.66 -3.73
N GLY A 540 -20.95 -4.33 -4.84
CA GLY A 540 -20.34 -3.88 -6.09
C GLY A 540 -19.34 -4.89 -6.65
N MET A 541 -19.70 -6.17 -6.63
CA MET A 541 -18.81 -7.27 -7.03
C MET A 541 -19.22 -7.90 -8.37
N MET A 542 -18.26 -8.56 -9.01
CA MET A 542 -18.43 -9.35 -10.24
C MET A 542 -19.03 -8.55 -11.41
N ASN A 543 -18.71 -7.25 -11.53
CA ASN A 543 -19.15 -6.45 -12.68
C ASN A 543 -18.46 -6.92 -13.96
N ASN A 544 -19.14 -7.77 -14.74
CA ASN A 544 -18.60 -8.35 -15.97
C ASN A 544 -19.37 -7.97 -17.24
N ALA A 545 -20.21 -6.92 -17.20
CA ALA A 545 -20.93 -6.48 -18.40
C ALA A 545 -20.00 -6.06 -19.54
N TRP A 546 -20.51 -5.97 -20.78
CA TRP A 546 -19.75 -5.49 -21.94
C TRP A 546 -19.03 -4.18 -21.61
N TYR A 547 -17.74 -4.10 -21.96
CA TYR A 547 -16.94 -2.90 -21.68
C TYR A 547 -17.06 -1.93 -22.86
N ARG A 548 -17.53 -0.72 -22.57
CA ARG A 548 -17.95 0.29 -23.56
C ARG A 548 -17.05 1.53 -23.45
N VAL A 549 -16.28 1.86 -24.49
CA VAL A 549 -15.47 3.10 -24.58
C VAL A 549 -16.15 4.06 -25.54
N ARG A 550 -16.30 5.33 -25.15
CA ARG A 550 -16.87 6.39 -25.98
C ARG A 550 -15.80 7.33 -26.49
N HIS A 551 -16.14 8.17 -27.47
CA HIS A 551 -15.29 9.27 -27.89
C HIS A 551 -16.04 10.60 -27.90
N ARG A 552 -15.32 11.65 -28.27
CA ARG A 552 -15.86 12.94 -28.68
C ARG A 552 -14.87 13.62 -29.64
N VAL A 553 -15.38 14.38 -30.60
CA VAL A 553 -14.53 15.31 -31.35
C VAL A 553 -14.31 16.56 -30.51
N VAL A 554 -13.06 16.91 -30.25
CA VAL A 554 -12.64 18.13 -29.55
C VAL A 554 -11.59 18.87 -30.38
N GLN A 555 -11.31 20.12 -30.03
CA GLN A 555 -10.08 20.78 -30.50
C GLN A 555 -8.95 20.45 -29.54
N ASP A 556 -7.81 20.07 -30.09
CA ASP A 556 -6.56 19.91 -29.35
C ASP A 556 -6.03 21.28 -28.86
N GLU A 557 -5.58 21.36 -27.61
CA GLU A 557 -5.25 22.65 -26.98
C GLU A 557 -3.95 23.27 -27.50
N GLU A 558 -3.00 22.46 -28.00
CA GLU A 558 -1.72 22.95 -28.52
C GLU A 558 -1.79 23.34 -30.00
N THR A 559 -2.51 22.56 -30.81
CA THR A 559 -2.57 22.71 -32.28
C THR A 559 -3.85 23.38 -32.79
N ALA A 560 -4.91 23.46 -31.97
CA ALA A 560 -6.27 23.88 -32.33
C ALA A 560 -6.95 23.03 -33.43
N LEU A 561 -6.36 21.89 -33.80
CA LEU A 561 -6.87 20.96 -34.81
C LEU A 561 -7.92 20.01 -34.21
N PRO A 562 -8.87 19.49 -35.01
CA PRO A 562 -9.84 18.51 -34.52
C PRO A 562 -9.17 17.17 -34.22
N VAL A 563 -9.47 16.62 -33.05
CA VAL A 563 -9.00 15.30 -32.60
C VAL A 563 -10.17 14.49 -32.04
N LEU A 564 -10.06 13.17 -32.16
CA LEU A 564 -11.01 12.21 -31.59
C LEU A 564 -10.47 11.76 -30.24
N GLN A 565 -11.07 12.26 -29.15
CA GLN A 565 -10.63 11.98 -27.78
C GLN A 565 -11.48 10.86 -27.17
N PHE A 566 -10.83 9.86 -26.57
CA PHE A 566 -11.48 8.68 -26.01
C PHE A 566 -11.72 8.76 -24.50
N GLN A 567 -12.82 8.16 -24.07
CA GLN A 567 -13.31 8.15 -22.70
C GLN A 567 -13.73 6.73 -22.33
N HIS A 568 -13.11 6.16 -21.31
CA HIS A 568 -13.55 4.90 -20.70
C HIS A 568 -14.84 5.14 -19.89
N PRO A 569 -15.53 4.07 -19.41
CA PRO A 569 -16.68 4.23 -18.50
C PRO A 569 -16.39 5.18 -17.34
N VAL A 570 -15.22 5.02 -16.72
CA VAL A 570 -14.73 5.80 -15.57
C VAL A 570 -13.24 6.08 -15.76
N ALA A 571 -12.74 7.19 -15.21
CA ALA A 571 -11.31 7.49 -15.16
C ALA A 571 -10.52 6.45 -14.35
N PRO A 572 -9.21 6.26 -14.63
CA PRO A 572 -8.35 5.35 -13.87
C PRO A 572 -8.25 5.74 -12.39
N GLY A 573 -7.73 4.82 -11.56
CA GLY A 573 -7.46 5.05 -10.14
C GLY A 573 -8.59 5.77 -9.38
N ASN A 574 -8.21 6.81 -8.63
CA ASN A 574 -9.12 7.67 -7.89
C ASN A 574 -9.62 8.88 -8.71
N ASP A 575 -9.15 9.05 -9.94
CA ASP A 575 -9.37 10.27 -10.72
C ASP A 575 -10.85 10.44 -11.12
N GLU A 576 -11.27 11.70 -11.33
CA GLU A 576 -12.62 12.03 -11.79
C GLU A 576 -12.64 12.14 -13.33
N GLY A 577 -13.61 11.47 -13.96
CA GLY A 577 -13.72 11.41 -15.42
C GLY A 577 -14.39 10.12 -15.89
N GLY A 578 -14.46 9.92 -17.21
CA GLY A 578 -15.22 8.87 -17.86
C GLY A 578 -16.57 9.34 -18.41
N TRP A 579 -17.12 8.60 -19.37
CA TRP A 579 -18.41 8.92 -19.98
C TRP A 579 -19.58 8.59 -19.07
N MET A 580 -19.47 7.59 -18.19
CA MET A 580 -20.46 7.38 -17.15
C MET A 580 -20.40 8.54 -16.18
N LYS A 581 -21.56 9.12 -15.87
CA LYS A 581 -21.70 10.07 -14.78
C LYS A 581 -22.36 9.35 -13.61
N PRO A 582 -22.04 9.72 -12.36
CA PRO A 582 -22.79 9.21 -11.22
C PRO A 582 -24.28 9.46 -11.42
N PRO A 583 -25.18 8.69 -10.78
CA PRO A 583 -26.58 9.08 -10.74
C PRO A 583 -26.60 10.52 -10.21
N LYS A 584 -27.43 11.37 -10.83
CA LYS A 584 -27.66 12.69 -10.25
C LYS A 584 -28.01 12.47 -8.79
N VAL A 585 -27.35 13.20 -7.91
CA VAL A 585 -27.87 13.38 -6.57
C VAL A 585 -29.16 14.18 -6.77
N GLU A 586 -30.26 13.46 -6.93
CA GLU A 586 -31.49 13.90 -6.31
C GLU A 586 -31.11 14.23 -4.87
N GLU A 587 -31.21 15.50 -4.51
CA GLU A 587 -31.30 15.91 -3.12
C GLU A 587 -32.49 15.13 -2.57
N SER A 588 -32.21 13.98 -1.94
CA SER A 588 -33.21 12.92 -1.78
C SER A 588 -34.36 13.49 -0.95
N ALA A 589 -35.47 13.82 -1.60
CA ALA A 589 -36.47 14.74 -1.08
C ALA A 589 -36.81 14.34 0.37
N PRO A 590 -36.49 15.21 1.36
CA PRO A 590 -35.91 14.77 2.62
C PRO A 590 -36.67 13.60 3.23
N LYS A 591 -36.04 12.41 3.24
CA LYS A 591 -36.55 11.22 3.94
C LYS A 591 -36.96 11.70 5.34
N GLN A 592 -38.25 11.59 5.64
CA GLN A 592 -38.97 12.54 6.50
C GLN A 592 -38.15 12.96 7.73
N ASN A 593 -37.91 14.27 7.87
CA ASN A 593 -37.15 14.86 8.96
C ASN A 593 -37.81 14.61 10.33
N ASP A 594 -37.56 13.44 10.92
CA ASP A 594 -37.33 13.39 12.35
C ASP A 594 -36.07 14.21 12.62
N LYS A 595 -36.26 15.28 13.41
CA LYS A 595 -35.31 16.40 13.50
C LYS A 595 -33.97 15.93 14.06
N LEU A 596 -32.94 15.89 13.21
CA LEU A 596 -31.55 15.81 13.69
C LEU A 596 -31.33 16.91 14.73
N LYS A 597 -30.78 16.56 15.89
CA LYS A 597 -30.59 17.51 16.97
C LYS A 597 -29.60 18.59 16.54
N THR A 598 -29.96 19.85 16.77
CA THR A 598 -29.07 21.00 16.64
C THR A 598 -28.30 21.18 17.95
N PHE A 599 -26.99 21.40 17.86
CA PHE A 599 -26.10 21.63 19.01
C PHE A 599 -25.41 22.99 18.86
N SER A 600 -25.26 23.72 19.97
CA SER A 600 -24.48 24.96 20.00
C SER A 600 -23.00 24.68 20.28
N LEU A 601 -22.13 25.67 20.05
CA LEU A 601 -20.71 25.54 20.36
C LEU A 601 -20.42 25.40 21.86
N GLU A 602 -21.23 26.01 22.73
CA GLU A 602 -21.18 25.81 24.19
C GLU A 602 -21.66 24.42 24.63
N GLU A 603 -22.47 23.74 23.82
CA GLU A 603 -22.78 22.33 24.03
C GLU A 603 -21.59 21.46 23.61
N ILE A 604 -21.17 21.55 22.34
CA ILE A 604 -20.11 20.71 21.75
C ILE A 604 -18.79 20.83 22.52
N SER A 605 -18.43 22.02 23.02
CA SER A 605 -17.17 22.25 23.75
C SER A 605 -17.01 21.50 25.08
N LYS A 606 -18.09 20.94 25.62
CA LYS A 606 -18.03 20.05 26.81
C LYS A 606 -17.37 18.71 26.44
N HIS A 607 -17.61 18.24 25.23
CA HIS A 607 -17.24 16.92 24.72
C HIS A 607 -15.82 16.95 24.14
N SER A 608 -14.84 17.15 25.01
CA SER A 608 -13.42 17.38 24.67
C SER A 608 -12.42 16.46 25.39
N THR A 609 -12.89 15.33 25.93
CA THR A 609 -12.09 14.40 26.77
C THR A 609 -11.93 13.03 26.12
N LYS A 610 -11.05 12.16 26.66
CA LYS A 610 -10.81 10.83 26.06
C LYS A 610 -12.04 9.91 26.11
N ASP A 611 -12.91 10.11 27.09
CA ASP A 611 -14.07 9.24 27.34
C ASP A 611 -15.39 9.95 26.97
N ASP A 612 -15.29 11.13 26.34
CA ASP A 612 -16.39 11.97 25.82
C ASP A 612 -15.83 13.01 24.83
N ALA A 613 -15.82 12.69 23.53
CA ALA A 613 -15.17 13.48 22.47
C ALA A 613 -16.06 13.67 21.22
N TRP A 614 -16.44 14.91 20.93
CA TRP A 614 -17.19 15.25 19.71
C TRP A 614 -16.36 16.08 18.72
N LEU A 615 -16.56 15.84 17.42
CA LEU A 615 -16.00 16.62 16.32
C LEU A 615 -17.09 17.34 15.51
N ILE A 616 -16.69 18.41 14.84
CA ILE A 616 -17.48 19.08 13.80
C ILE A 616 -16.82 18.84 12.44
N LEU A 617 -17.54 18.23 11.50
CA LEU A 617 -17.09 18.02 10.12
C LEU A 617 -18.20 18.42 9.15
N ASP A 618 -17.94 19.33 8.22
CA ASP A 618 -18.93 19.80 7.24
C ASP A 618 -20.29 20.20 7.86
N ASN A 619 -20.24 21.08 8.87
CA ASN A 619 -21.37 21.61 9.65
C ASN A 619 -22.21 20.56 10.42
N LYS A 620 -21.76 19.30 10.46
CA LYS A 620 -22.36 18.19 11.23
C LYS A 620 -21.54 17.88 12.48
N VAL A 621 -22.20 17.35 13.50
CA VAL A 621 -21.61 17.01 14.80
C VAL A 621 -21.57 15.48 14.97
N TYR A 622 -20.43 14.95 15.37
CA TYR A 622 -20.17 13.52 15.46
C TYR A 622 -19.59 13.15 16.82
N ASP A 623 -20.11 12.10 17.45
CA ASP A 623 -19.50 11.49 18.64
C ASP A 623 -18.46 10.45 18.19
N VAL A 624 -17.19 10.77 18.41
CA VAL A 624 -16.05 9.94 17.99
C VAL A 624 -15.38 9.23 19.17
N THR A 625 -16.03 9.21 20.35
CA THR A 625 -15.50 8.57 21.57
C THR A 625 -15.17 7.09 21.33
N SER A 626 -16.04 6.38 20.61
CA SER A 626 -15.85 4.98 20.20
C SER A 626 -14.73 4.76 19.17
N VAL A 627 -14.27 5.82 18.50
CA VAL A 627 -13.22 5.78 17.45
C VAL A 627 -11.82 5.96 18.07
N LEU A 628 -11.71 6.67 19.20
CA LEU A 628 -10.44 6.97 19.87
C LEU A 628 -9.59 5.76 20.25
N SER A 629 -10.21 4.60 20.45
CA SER A 629 -9.53 3.36 20.87
C SER A 629 -8.82 2.63 19.73
N TRP A 630 -9.24 2.82 18.48
CA TRP A 630 -8.74 2.10 17.30
C TRP A 630 -8.29 3.00 16.14
N HIS A 631 -8.43 4.33 16.24
CA HIS A 631 -8.01 5.26 15.18
C HIS A 631 -6.52 5.13 14.85
N PRO A 632 -6.12 4.90 13.58
CA PRO A 632 -4.72 4.70 13.21
C PRO A 632 -3.77 5.87 13.50
N GLY A 633 -4.28 7.11 13.58
CA GLY A 633 -3.51 8.29 14.01
C GLY A 633 -3.29 8.38 15.52
N GLY A 634 -3.94 7.50 16.30
CA GLY A 634 -4.00 7.51 17.75
C GLY A 634 -4.94 8.59 18.31
N ALA A 635 -5.54 8.33 19.47
CA ALA A 635 -6.51 9.22 20.13
C ALA A 635 -6.12 10.71 20.16
N ASN A 636 -4.83 11.01 20.35
CA ASN A 636 -4.33 12.39 20.43
C ASN A 636 -4.52 13.21 19.14
N ALA A 637 -4.59 12.55 17.96
CA ALA A 637 -4.85 13.22 16.68
C ALA A 637 -6.33 13.64 16.50
N ILE A 638 -7.24 13.06 17.28
CA ILE A 638 -8.65 13.45 17.36
C ILE A 638 -8.86 14.43 18.52
N LEU A 639 -8.28 14.17 19.69
CA LEU A 639 -8.40 15.01 20.89
C LEU A 639 -7.75 16.40 20.73
N SER A 640 -6.86 16.58 19.75
CA SER A 640 -6.42 17.90 19.28
C SER A 640 -7.56 18.77 18.75
N TYR A 641 -8.68 18.17 18.32
CA TYR A 641 -9.85 18.85 17.73
C TYR A 641 -11.17 18.63 18.50
N ALA A 642 -11.24 17.65 19.40
CA ALA A 642 -12.43 17.37 20.22
C ALA A 642 -12.96 18.62 20.94
N GLY A 643 -14.26 18.89 20.79
CA GLY A 643 -14.97 20.04 21.37
C GLY A 643 -14.59 21.41 20.80
N LYS A 644 -14.03 21.51 19.58
CA LYS A 644 -13.53 22.79 19.03
C LYS A 644 -14.22 23.18 17.72
N ALA A 645 -14.69 24.42 17.66
CA ALA A 645 -15.07 25.09 16.42
C ALA A 645 -13.80 25.44 15.62
N THR A 646 -13.50 24.69 14.57
CA THR A 646 -12.46 25.06 13.61
C THR A 646 -12.64 24.33 12.28
N VAL A 647 -12.33 25.01 11.17
CA VAL A 647 -12.34 24.37 9.85
C VAL A 647 -11.16 23.40 9.65
N ASP A 648 -10.08 23.55 10.42
CA ASP A 648 -8.83 22.79 10.23
C ASP A 648 -9.06 21.27 10.34
N VAL A 649 -9.96 20.81 11.22
CA VAL A 649 -10.27 19.37 11.35
C VAL A 649 -11.04 18.83 10.14
N THR A 650 -11.90 19.63 9.50
CA THR A 650 -12.56 19.23 8.24
C THR A 650 -11.54 19.12 7.10
N ASN A 651 -10.56 20.01 7.07
CA ASN A 651 -9.51 20.02 6.06
C ASN A 651 -8.51 18.86 6.24
N GLU A 652 -8.01 18.62 7.45
CA GLU A 652 -7.14 17.46 7.72
C GLU A 652 -7.89 16.13 7.60
N TYR A 653 -9.19 16.08 7.94
CA TYR A 653 -10.00 14.89 7.69
C TYR A 653 -10.02 14.53 6.20
N LYS A 654 -10.44 15.48 5.33
CA LYS A 654 -10.53 15.28 3.87
C LYS A 654 -9.19 15.00 3.20
N GLY A 655 -8.08 15.52 3.73
CA GLY A 655 -6.74 15.29 3.18
C GLY A 655 -6.10 13.94 3.54
N ILE A 656 -6.70 13.16 4.45
CA ILE A 656 -6.07 11.96 5.04
C ILE A 656 -7.00 10.73 5.02
N HIS A 657 -8.32 10.92 5.09
CA HIS A 657 -9.28 9.84 5.37
C HIS A 657 -10.02 9.35 4.10
N ASP A 658 -10.16 8.03 3.99
CA ASP A 658 -10.69 7.35 2.80
C ASP A 658 -12.21 7.08 2.89
N ASN A 659 -12.75 6.30 1.94
CA ASN A 659 -14.16 5.95 1.92
C ASN A 659 -14.59 5.00 3.07
N TYR A 660 -13.70 4.17 3.62
CA TYR A 660 -13.98 3.38 4.83
C TYR A 660 -14.13 4.29 6.05
N ALA A 661 -13.21 5.24 6.23
CA ALA A 661 -13.28 6.24 7.29
C ALA A 661 -14.50 7.16 7.17
N ASN A 662 -14.99 7.46 5.95
CA ASN A 662 -16.25 8.16 5.74
C ASN A 662 -17.47 7.34 6.20
N GLY A 663 -17.48 6.02 5.96
CA GLY A 663 -18.53 5.13 6.47
C GLY A 663 -18.59 5.11 8.00
N LYS A 664 -17.42 4.93 8.66
CA LYS A 664 -17.34 4.99 10.13
C LYS A 664 -17.61 6.37 10.73
N ARG A 665 -17.33 7.46 10.00
CA ARG A 665 -17.77 8.81 10.39
C ARG A 665 -19.29 8.91 10.37
N ASP A 666 -19.96 8.38 9.36
CA ASP A 666 -21.42 8.51 9.24
C ASP A 666 -22.17 7.66 10.28
N GLU A 667 -21.58 6.57 10.79
CA GLU A 667 -22.05 5.85 12.01
C GLU A 667 -21.99 6.72 13.28
N CYS A 668 -21.05 7.68 13.35
CA CYS A 668 -20.85 8.57 14.50
C CYS A 668 -21.73 9.83 14.48
N LEU A 669 -22.59 10.04 13.48
CA LEU A 669 -23.36 11.27 13.29
C LEU A 669 -24.45 11.45 14.35
N ILE A 670 -24.31 12.44 15.23
CA ILE A 670 -25.30 12.75 16.29
C ILE A 670 -26.21 13.95 15.95
N GLY A 671 -25.83 14.80 14.98
CA GLY A 671 -26.69 15.85 14.46
C GLY A 671 -25.97 17.00 13.77
N MET A 672 -26.47 18.22 13.93
CA MET A 672 -26.02 19.42 13.20
C MET A 672 -25.56 20.54 14.11
N LEU A 673 -24.64 21.37 13.63
CA LEU A 673 -24.25 22.62 14.26
C LEU A 673 -25.36 23.67 14.10
N SER A 674 -25.53 24.58 15.07
CA SER A 674 -26.47 25.71 14.94
C SER A 674 -26.00 26.74 13.92
N ASP A 675 -26.94 27.54 13.37
CA ASP A 675 -26.64 28.53 12.34
C ASP A 675 -25.60 29.58 12.81
N GLU A 676 -25.63 29.94 14.10
CA GLU A 676 -24.63 30.83 14.71
C GLU A 676 -23.24 30.17 14.76
N GLY A 677 -23.20 28.86 15.04
CA GLY A 677 -21.98 28.07 15.02
C GLY A 677 -21.41 27.89 13.61
N ILE A 678 -22.27 27.66 12.62
CA ILE A 678 -21.89 27.60 11.20
C ILE A 678 -21.26 28.92 10.78
N LYS A 679 -21.93 30.05 11.06
CA LYS A 679 -21.40 31.38 10.77
C LYS A 679 -20.05 31.64 11.46
N ALA A 680 -19.91 31.24 12.73
CA ALA A 680 -18.63 31.36 13.45
C ALA A 680 -17.51 30.52 12.80
N MET A 681 -17.83 29.36 12.22
CA MET A 681 -16.87 28.54 11.47
C MET A 681 -16.57 29.07 10.07
N GLU A 682 -17.50 29.74 9.40
CA GLU A 682 -17.24 30.48 8.16
C GLU A 682 -16.29 31.67 8.42
N GLU A 683 -16.52 32.43 9.48
CA GLU A 683 -15.62 33.51 9.93
C GLU A 683 -14.23 32.95 10.35
N ASP A 684 -14.18 31.78 11.00
CA ASP A 684 -12.92 31.05 11.31
C ASP A 684 -12.17 30.65 10.03
N ALA A 685 -12.89 30.11 9.02
CA ALA A 685 -12.32 29.68 7.76
C ALA A 685 -11.75 30.83 6.93
N VAL A 686 -12.47 31.97 6.85
CA VAL A 686 -11.97 33.18 6.19
C VAL A 686 -10.72 33.73 6.90
N ARG A 687 -10.68 33.68 8.24
CA ARG A 687 -9.48 34.05 9.00
C ARG A 687 -8.31 33.10 8.69
N ALA A 688 -8.53 31.79 8.77
CA ALA A 688 -7.52 30.76 8.55
C ALA A 688 -6.94 30.81 7.11
N ALA A 689 -7.79 31.01 6.10
CA ALA A 689 -7.36 31.17 4.71
C ALA A 689 -6.48 32.42 4.53
N LYS A 690 -6.87 33.55 5.14
CA LYS A 690 -6.10 34.81 5.08
C LYS A 690 -4.77 34.72 5.81
N GLU A 691 -4.72 34.04 6.95
CA GLU A 691 -3.50 33.77 7.71
C GLU A 691 -2.56 32.82 6.95
N LEU A 692 -3.10 31.75 6.36
CA LEU A 692 -2.34 30.81 5.52
C LEU A 692 -1.74 31.49 4.28
N ALA A 693 -2.52 32.32 3.58
CA ALA A 693 -2.06 33.08 2.42
C ALA A 693 -0.94 34.06 2.79
N LYS A 694 -1.06 34.73 3.95
CA LYS A 694 0.00 35.60 4.49
C LYS A 694 1.29 34.82 4.77
N ILE A 695 1.22 33.67 5.45
CA ILE A 695 2.40 32.86 5.79
C ILE A 695 3.09 32.33 4.52
N LYS A 696 2.33 31.92 3.50
CA LYS A 696 2.89 31.53 2.19
C LYS A 696 3.63 32.67 1.49
N ALA A 697 3.10 33.90 1.56
CA ALA A 697 3.75 35.07 0.99
C ALA A 697 5.04 35.44 1.75
N GLU A 698 5.00 35.44 3.10
CA GLU A 698 6.16 35.74 3.96
C GLU A 698 7.29 34.68 3.84
N ARG A 699 6.97 33.46 3.42
CA ARG A 699 7.92 32.35 3.24
C ARG A 699 8.14 31.96 1.77
N HIS A 700 7.84 32.84 0.83
CA HIS A 700 8.00 32.56 -0.59
C HIS A 700 9.47 32.26 -0.95
N GLY A 701 9.75 31.04 -1.41
CA GLY A 701 11.10 30.57 -1.74
C GLY A 701 11.85 29.86 -0.59
N ALA A 702 11.22 29.67 0.57
CA ALA A 702 11.70 28.77 1.62
C ALA A 702 11.22 27.32 1.41
N ALA A 703 11.97 26.37 1.97
CA ALA A 703 11.72 24.94 1.84
C ALA A 703 10.44 24.48 2.56
N LEU A 704 10.15 24.98 3.77
CA LEU A 704 8.90 24.66 4.47
C LEU A 704 7.78 25.60 4.08
N GLN A 705 6.71 25.03 3.51
CA GLN A 705 5.43 25.69 3.33
C GLN A 705 4.41 25.17 4.37
N PRO A 706 3.47 26.00 4.84
CA PRO A 706 2.62 25.70 6.00
C PRO A 706 1.56 24.58 5.79
N ASP A 707 1.43 24.05 4.58
CA ASP A 707 0.45 23.04 4.19
C ASP A 707 0.99 22.00 3.19
N VAL A 708 2.31 21.93 2.98
CA VAL A 708 2.97 20.98 2.06
C VAL A 708 4.08 20.23 2.80
N PHE A 709 4.18 18.93 2.54
CA PHE A 709 5.30 18.10 2.97
C PHE A 709 6.48 18.23 1.98
N THR A 710 7.58 18.81 2.44
CA THR A 710 8.83 18.95 1.68
C THR A 710 9.77 17.78 1.96
N LEU A 711 10.44 17.22 0.96
CA LEU A 711 11.39 16.12 1.18
C LEU A 711 12.74 16.66 1.69
N ALA A 712 13.29 16.06 2.75
CA ALA A 712 14.61 16.36 3.29
C ALA A 712 15.46 15.07 3.41
N LYS A 713 16.77 15.19 3.19
CA LYS A 713 17.71 14.05 3.15
C LYS A 713 18.53 13.99 4.43
N LEU A 714 18.55 12.86 5.15
CA LEU A 714 19.52 12.65 6.24
C LEU A 714 20.93 12.59 5.65
N VAL A 715 21.80 13.50 6.09
CA VAL A 715 23.19 13.65 5.61
C VAL A 715 24.25 13.50 6.71
N ALA A 716 23.88 13.66 7.98
CA ALA A 716 24.76 13.30 9.09
C ALA A 716 23.99 12.85 10.34
N ARG A 717 24.66 12.06 11.17
CA ARG A 717 24.19 11.60 12.49
C ARG A 717 25.34 11.70 13.48
N LYS A 718 25.12 12.34 14.62
CA LYS A 718 26.10 12.47 15.70
C LYS A 718 25.50 11.95 17.01
N GLU A 719 26.15 10.96 17.61
CA GLU A 719 25.79 10.48 18.95
C GLU A 719 26.34 11.43 20.02
N LEU A 720 25.54 11.72 21.05
CA LEU A 720 25.91 12.58 22.18
C LEU A 720 25.89 11.79 23.52
N SER A 721 24.97 10.84 23.64
CA SER A 721 24.89 9.85 24.71
C SER A 721 24.24 8.57 24.18
N SER A 722 24.25 7.50 24.97
CA SER A 722 23.53 6.25 24.66
C SER A 722 22.04 6.46 24.35
N ASP A 723 21.43 7.51 24.91
CA ASP A 723 20.02 7.86 24.76
C ASP A 723 19.77 9.16 23.94
N THR A 724 20.79 9.82 23.38
CA THR A 724 20.60 11.13 22.72
C THR A 724 21.50 11.30 21.51
N ARG A 725 20.91 11.65 20.37
CA ARG A 725 21.57 11.75 19.05
C ARG A 725 21.08 12.98 18.28
N VAL A 726 21.96 13.63 17.54
CA VAL A 726 21.63 14.70 16.58
C VAL A 726 21.58 14.12 15.18
N TYR A 727 20.56 14.51 14.41
CA TYR A 727 20.38 14.14 13.01
C TYR A 727 20.33 15.40 12.15
N THR A 728 21.23 15.52 11.18
CA THR A 728 21.34 16.66 10.25
C THR A 728 20.72 16.28 8.91
N PHE A 729 19.79 17.10 8.44
CA PHE A 729 19.06 16.89 7.19
C PHE A 729 19.33 18.02 6.19
N GLU A 730 19.70 17.69 4.96
CA GLU A 730 19.81 18.63 3.83
C GLU A 730 18.41 18.91 3.24
N LEU A 731 18.13 20.19 2.99
CA LEU A 731 16.92 20.71 2.36
C LEU A 731 17.05 20.73 0.83
N PRO A 732 15.94 20.70 0.08
CA PRO A 732 15.98 20.87 -1.37
C PRO A 732 16.64 22.20 -1.75
N ARG A 733 17.55 22.14 -2.71
CA ARG A 733 18.20 23.34 -3.29
C ARG A 733 17.17 24.17 -4.04
N LYS A 734 17.39 25.48 -4.06
CA LYS A 734 16.57 26.42 -4.83
C LYS A 734 16.84 26.24 -6.33
N LYS A 735 15.97 26.81 -7.19
CA LYS A 735 16.07 26.70 -8.66
C LYS A 735 17.36 27.29 -9.25
N ASP A 736 18.09 28.12 -8.49
CA ASP A 736 19.39 28.70 -8.83
C ASP A 736 20.59 27.84 -8.36
N GLY A 737 20.34 26.67 -7.76
CA GLY A 737 21.35 25.78 -7.19
C GLY A 737 21.82 26.14 -5.78
N SER A 738 21.39 27.29 -5.25
CA SER A 738 21.75 27.73 -3.89
C SER A 738 21.08 26.86 -2.80
N PRO A 739 21.62 26.84 -1.57
CA PRO A 739 21.09 26.01 -0.50
C PRO A 739 19.64 26.37 -0.13
N GLY A 740 18.88 25.35 0.28
CA GLY A 740 17.52 25.52 0.78
C GLY A 740 17.49 26.28 2.10
N VAL A 741 16.56 27.22 2.25
CA VAL A 741 16.33 27.95 3.50
C VAL A 741 15.16 27.31 4.23
N LEU A 742 15.31 27.00 5.53
CA LEU A 742 14.29 26.26 6.28
C LEU A 742 12.97 27.06 6.35
N GLY A 743 13.05 28.38 6.54
CA GLY A 743 11.87 29.27 6.60
C GLY A 743 11.02 29.13 7.85
N LEU A 744 11.51 28.42 8.87
CA LEU A 744 10.80 28.18 10.12
C LEU A 744 11.33 29.14 11.21
N PRO A 745 10.47 29.94 11.87
CA PRO A 745 10.90 30.77 12.99
C PRO A 745 11.43 29.93 14.17
N VAL A 746 12.49 30.44 14.82
CA VAL A 746 13.16 29.80 15.96
C VAL A 746 12.15 29.36 17.03
N GLY A 747 12.28 28.11 17.50
CA GLY A 747 11.42 27.55 18.54
C GLY A 747 10.06 27.02 18.07
N ARG A 748 9.74 27.06 16.77
CA ARG A 748 8.62 26.33 16.18
C ARG A 748 8.98 24.85 15.94
N HIS A 749 7.98 24.04 15.61
CA HIS A 749 8.15 22.61 15.37
C HIS A 749 7.98 22.26 13.89
N VAL A 750 8.78 21.31 13.41
CA VAL A 750 8.52 20.55 12.18
C VAL A 750 7.85 19.23 12.53
N GLN A 751 6.87 18.79 11.73
CA GLN A 751 6.43 17.40 11.73
C GLN A 751 7.26 16.64 10.71
N ILE A 752 8.04 15.68 11.20
CA ILE A 752 8.81 14.73 10.42
C ILE A 752 7.94 13.50 10.19
N ALA A 753 7.63 13.20 8.93
CA ALA A 753 7.14 11.91 8.50
C ALA A 753 8.33 11.08 8.00
N VAL A 754 8.75 10.09 8.78
CA VAL A 754 9.63 9.03 8.28
C VAL A 754 8.74 7.98 7.64
N HIS A 755 8.85 7.82 6.32
CA HIS A 755 8.05 6.84 5.59
C HIS A 755 8.61 5.43 5.78
N PHE A 756 7.80 4.55 6.35
CA PHE A 756 8.01 3.11 6.35
C PHE A 756 7.33 2.51 5.11
N LYS A 757 7.35 1.19 4.98
CA LYS A 757 6.90 0.53 3.73
C LYS A 757 5.37 0.40 3.66
N ASP A 758 4.76 0.56 4.81
CA ASP A 758 3.41 0.21 5.24
C ASP A 758 2.68 1.40 5.89
N GLN A 759 3.43 2.34 6.47
CA GLN A 759 2.90 3.50 7.21
C GLN A 759 3.90 4.67 7.26
N ALA A 760 3.40 5.89 7.50
CA ALA A 760 4.25 7.06 7.77
C ALA A 760 4.31 7.32 9.29
N VAL A 761 5.49 7.17 9.90
CA VAL A 761 5.66 7.50 11.33
C VAL A 761 5.87 9.00 11.45
N LEU A 762 4.80 9.70 11.87
CA LEU A 762 4.79 11.15 12.08
C LEU A 762 5.22 11.49 13.51
N ARG A 763 6.21 12.37 13.66
CA ARG A 763 6.71 12.88 14.95
C ARG A 763 7.09 14.36 14.83
N SER A 764 6.83 15.15 15.87
CA SER A 764 7.11 16.59 15.86
C SER A 764 8.36 16.93 16.66
N TYR A 765 9.29 17.69 16.07
CA TYR A 765 10.55 18.10 16.69
C TYR A 765 10.78 19.60 16.53
N THR A 766 11.53 20.22 17.44
CA THR A 766 12.08 21.58 17.24
C THR A 766 13.46 21.45 16.60
N PRO A 767 13.74 22.08 15.45
CA PRO A 767 15.09 22.16 14.92
C PRO A 767 16.04 22.89 15.89
N THR A 768 17.22 22.31 16.12
CA THR A 768 18.28 22.88 16.97
C THR A 768 19.31 23.69 16.19
N ARG A 769 19.24 23.66 14.86
CA ARG A 769 19.95 24.53 13.90
C ARG A 769 19.13 24.56 12.60
N PRO A 770 19.09 25.65 11.82
CA PRO A 770 19.60 26.99 12.15
C PRO A 770 18.78 27.67 13.26
N VAL A 771 19.47 28.34 14.17
CA VAL A 771 18.93 29.25 15.19
C VAL A 771 19.26 30.70 14.84
N LEU A 772 20.40 30.93 14.19
CA LEU A 772 20.81 32.23 13.64
C LEU A 772 20.85 32.18 12.10
N PRO A 773 20.55 33.29 11.39
CA PRO A 773 20.64 33.35 9.92
C PRO A 773 22.03 33.02 9.35
N SER A 774 23.08 33.20 10.15
CA SER A 774 24.46 32.82 9.81
C SER A 774 24.72 31.31 9.81
N GLU A 775 23.75 30.49 10.24
CA GLU A 775 23.82 29.04 10.27
C GLU A 775 23.01 28.37 9.14
N GLU A 776 22.37 29.16 8.27
CA GLU A 776 21.59 28.66 7.12
C GLU A 776 22.52 28.19 5.97
N ASP A 777 23.08 26.98 6.12
CA ASP A 777 23.99 26.35 5.15
C ASP A 777 23.30 25.46 4.10
N GLY A 778 21.97 25.28 4.20
CA GLY A 778 21.20 24.29 3.44
C GLY A 778 20.66 23.13 4.25
N THR A 779 21.03 23.02 5.53
CA THR A 779 20.68 21.91 6.40
C THR A 779 19.93 22.38 7.65
N PHE A 780 19.31 21.43 8.36
CA PHE A 780 18.79 21.65 9.71
C PHE A 780 19.08 20.45 10.61
N ASP A 781 19.27 20.70 11.90
CA ASP A 781 19.58 19.66 12.89
C ASP A 781 18.37 19.36 13.77
N LEU A 782 18.14 18.09 14.08
CA LEU A 782 17.20 17.63 15.10
C LEU A 782 17.93 16.94 16.24
N LEU A 783 17.84 17.49 17.45
CA LEU A 783 18.22 16.77 18.67
C LEU A 783 17.11 15.80 19.06
N VAL A 784 17.41 14.51 18.99
CA VAL A 784 16.51 13.41 19.35
C VAL A 784 17.02 12.75 20.63
N LYS A 785 16.19 12.79 21.67
CA LYS A 785 16.30 11.88 22.81
C LYS A 785 15.47 10.62 22.54
N THR A 786 16.00 9.46 22.89
CA THR A 786 15.48 8.12 22.59
C THR A 786 14.96 7.44 23.83
#